data_AF-A8P412-F1
#
_entry.id   AF-A8P412-F1
#
_cell.length_a   1.000
_cell.length_b   1.000
_cell.length_c   1.000
_cell.angle_alpha   90.00
_cell.angle_beta   90.00
_cell.angle_gamma   90.00
#
_symmetry.space_group_name_H-M   'P 1'
#
loop_
_entity.id
_entity.type
_entity.pdbx_description
1 polymer ?
#
loop_
_entity_poly.entity_id
_entity_poly.type
_entity_poly.pdbx_seq_one_letter_code
_entity_poly.pdbx_strand_id
1 'polypeptide(L)'
;MAAPSSIFHQASQFQVHHSQFNNARTIYNISRNDNEPLPILRLLRHCTIEATHESSTATYAPKCKPGTRLQVIGDIQSTISDVKPLVWVSGPAGGGKTCIQREVARRAQEYGDLAASFFFSTRVPKLDNETSFVATIAYQLTKTLPGYKEVLVQALSDHPGVFEESLDVQLDVLILRPLSQLEIDLRRSPRLITIDGLDECRDAKEQRHLLHVLHTLATNPYYQFRIAVSSRPEYDIRTVFSGELLGPITAVIRLEKYDGSNDIRIYLIDEFARIREEHPCRASIPESWLTEEVLEILVKKASSQFIFASTVVKYIGNPRRNPIKSLKLVLECTKDTGDSHPFADLDTLYRLILHPQSVSVDLLRRLLHFILELSGMQEGALVDGHAPGYPSLIDEFLGLDPGTTELTFCDLHSVISIPISYSGRYISFHHKSMEDFLRSQERAGDLYQPDETTHLDIAERCVHHLQEWYSSLGKGPFRHTVNLSFSARYWATYMMKITNGRPLVGSVPLLHFNPTIPIVVQASFLATPSDRMSRAERLFASFKVLREGIHRTTLFGFSVKAATGAYRYARASKTSATGRTGWFAWFRRRTFGASCLTKRPSGSGRSYKTNVLVTVAGSEGYSWERSSLDAILFSSLAKSQI
;
A
#
# COMPACT_ATOMS: atom_id res chain seq x y z
N MET A 1 5.97 -0.20 -36.72
CA MET A 1 6.91 -0.76 -35.72
C MET A 1 8.28 -0.15 -35.97
N ALA A 2 8.77 0.69 -35.07
CA ALA A 2 10.14 1.22 -35.10
C ALA A 2 10.85 0.73 -33.83
N ALA A 3 12.03 0.13 -33.99
CA ALA A 3 12.82 -0.41 -32.89
C ALA A 3 13.41 0.72 -32.02
N PRO A 4 13.63 0.51 -30.71
CA PRO A 4 14.30 1.49 -29.87
C PRO A 4 15.75 1.67 -30.33
N SER A 5 16.17 2.94 -30.47
CA SER A 5 17.54 3.32 -30.82
C SER A 5 18.51 2.87 -29.73
N SER A 6 19.21 1.77 -29.99
CA SER A 6 20.40 1.39 -29.24
C SER A 6 21.51 2.40 -29.53
N ILE A 7 22.12 2.95 -28.47
CA ILE A 7 23.22 3.94 -28.54
C ILE A 7 24.46 3.38 -29.28
N PHE A 8 24.58 2.05 -29.42
CA PHE A 8 25.68 1.41 -30.16
C PHE A 8 25.15 0.33 -31.11
N HIS A 9 24.45 0.72 -32.17
CA HIS A 9 24.02 -0.22 -33.19
C HIS A 9 25.23 -0.68 -34.04
N GLN A 10 25.51 -1.99 -34.09
CA GLN A 10 26.58 -2.62 -34.88
C GLN A 10 28.04 -2.26 -34.53
N ALA A 11 28.33 -1.70 -33.34
CA ALA A 11 29.70 -1.48 -32.91
C ALA A 11 30.37 -2.79 -32.42
N SER A 12 31.58 -3.06 -32.89
CA SER A 12 32.45 -4.11 -32.34
C SER A 12 33.86 -3.55 -32.11
N GLN A 13 34.61 -4.11 -31.15
CA GLN A 13 35.99 -3.72 -30.79
C GLN A 13 36.21 -2.30 -30.22
N PHE A 14 35.36 -1.82 -29.31
CA PHE A 14 35.68 -0.59 -28.55
C PHE A 14 35.94 -0.88 -27.07
N GLN A 15 36.86 -0.12 -26.49
CA GLN A 15 37.12 -0.11 -25.05
C GLN A 15 36.60 1.21 -24.48
N VAL A 16 35.75 1.11 -23.45
CA VAL A 16 35.25 2.27 -22.73
C VAL A 16 36.05 2.41 -21.44
N HIS A 17 36.83 3.49 -21.35
CA HIS A 17 37.57 3.83 -20.13
C HIS A 17 36.80 4.89 -19.34
N HIS A 18 36.78 4.78 -18.00
CA HIS A 18 36.17 5.74 -17.07
C HIS A 18 34.65 5.98 -17.18
N SER A 19 33.84 4.95 -17.44
CA SER A 19 32.38 5.08 -17.42
C SER A 19 31.76 4.76 -16.06
N GLN A 20 30.82 5.61 -15.63
CA GLN A 20 29.85 5.31 -14.58
C GLN A 20 28.54 4.83 -15.22
N PHE A 21 28.18 3.57 -14.98
CA PHE A 21 26.90 3.01 -15.41
C PHE A 21 25.91 3.04 -14.23
N ASN A 22 24.97 3.98 -14.27
CA ASN A 22 23.91 4.06 -13.27
C ASN A 22 22.73 3.17 -13.68
N ASN A 23 22.53 2.07 -12.96
CA ASN A 23 21.43 1.14 -13.18
C ASN A 23 20.17 1.66 -12.47
N ALA A 24 19.35 2.46 -13.16
CA ALA A 24 18.08 2.95 -12.62
C ALA A 24 17.02 1.83 -12.72
N ARG A 25 16.64 1.24 -11.58
CA ARG A 25 15.62 0.17 -11.50
C ARG A 25 14.17 0.63 -11.68
N THR A 26 13.92 1.93 -11.84
CA THR A 26 12.57 2.46 -12.06
C THR A 26 12.65 3.66 -13.00
N ILE A 27 12.30 3.46 -14.27
CA ILE A 27 12.08 4.57 -15.20
C ILE A 27 10.61 4.95 -15.06
N TYR A 28 10.32 6.00 -14.29
CA TYR A 28 9.10 6.75 -14.54
C TYR A 28 9.30 7.44 -15.89
N ASN A 29 8.45 7.11 -16.88
CA ASN A 29 8.33 7.91 -18.11
C ASN A 29 7.70 9.26 -17.74
N ILE A 30 8.44 10.09 -17.01
CA ILE A 30 8.22 11.53 -17.00
C ILE A 30 8.70 11.95 -18.38
N SER A 31 7.79 12.47 -19.21
CA SER A 31 8.19 13.09 -20.47
C SER A 31 9.32 14.06 -20.15
N ARG A 32 10.54 13.78 -20.62
CA ARG A 32 11.68 14.69 -20.49
C ARG A 32 11.28 16.01 -21.14
N ASN A 33 10.88 16.98 -20.34
CA ASN A 33 11.12 18.36 -20.67
C ASN A 33 12.54 18.64 -20.16
N ASP A 34 13.49 18.74 -21.08
CA ASP A 34 14.90 19.05 -20.78
C ASP A 34 15.11 20.47 -20.16
N ASN A 35 14.02 21.13 -19.74
CA ASN A 35 13.97 22.49 -19.19
C ASN A 35 13.64 22.56 -17.69
N GLU A 36 13.30 21.46 -17.00
CA GLU A 36 13.00 21.52 -15.55
C GLU A 36 14.27 21.45 -14.68
N PRO A 37 14.42 22.33 -13.65
CA PRO A 37 15.58 22.30 -12.76
C PRO A 37 15.72 20.94 -12.04
N LEU A 38 16.96 20.47 -11.89
CA LEU A 38 17.26 19.22 -11.17
C LEU A 38 16.61 19.13 -9.77
N PRO A 39 16.51 20.21 -8.97
CA PRO A 39 15.77 20.19 -7.70
C PRO A 39 14.29 19.82 -7.83
N ILE A 40 13.58 20.34 -8.85
CA ILE A 40 12.17 20.00 -9.10
C ILE A 40 12.02 18.54 -9.52
N LEU A 41 12.94 18.01 -10.33
CA LEU A 41 12.96 16.59 -10.67
C LEU A 41 13.13 15.70 -9.44
N ARG A 42 13.86 16.15 -8.42
CA ARG A 42 13.97 15.43 -7.14
C ARG A 42 12.64 15.46 -6.39
N LEU A 43 11.99 16.63 -6.26
CA LEU A 43 10.67 16.77 -5.65
C LEU A 43 9.64 15.83 -6.30
N LEU A 44 9.64 15.75 -7.64
CA LEU A 44 8.73 14.88 -8.39
C LEU A 44 8.87 13.38 -8.07
N ARG A 45 10.03 12.92 -7.59
CA ARG A 45 10.22 11.51 -7.19
C ARG A 45 9.55 11.16 -5.85
N HIS A 46 9.34 12.17 -5.01
CA HIS A 46 8.71 12.04 -3.70
C HIS A 46 7.25 12.53 -3.69
N CYS A 47 6.83 13.24 -4.75
CA CYS A 47 5.44 13.59 -5.03
C CYS A 47 4.66 12.38 -5.57
N THR A 48 3.37 12.32 -5.24
CA THR A 48 2.43 11.36 -5.84
C THR A 48 1.39 12.12 -6.65
N ILE A 49 1.61 12.22 -7.97
CA ILE A 49 0.72 12.99 -8.88
C ILE A 49 -0.70 12.41 -8.87
N GLU A 50 -0.82 11.10 -8.64
CA GLU A 50 -2.08 10.36 -8.51
C GLU A 50 -2.97 10.89 -7.38
N ALA A 51 -2.39 11.54 -6.36
CA ALA A 51 -3.12 12.16 -5.25
C ALA A 51 -3.87 13.44 -5.66
N THR A 52 -3.58 14.02 -6.82
CA THR A 52 -4.19 15.29 -7.23
C THR A 52 -5.58 15.08 -7.84
N HIS A 53 -6.44 16.10 -7.78
CA HIS A 53 -7.79 16.02 -8.34
C HIS A 53 -7.82 15.81 -9.87
N GLU A 54 -6.73 16.16 -10.58
CA GLU A 54 -6.59 16.07 -12.04
C GLU A 54 -5.90 14.80 -12.55
N SER A 55 -5.48 13.89 -11.67
CA SER A 55 -4.73 12.70 -12.06
C SER A 55 -5.44 11.83 -13.12
N SER A 56 -4.68 11.06 -13.89
CA SER A 56 -5.28 10.11 -14.84
C SER A 56 -6.08 9.01 -14.10
N THR A 57 -5.66 8.65 -12.89
CA THR A 57 -6.44 7.82 -11.95
C THR A 57 -7.72 8.53 -11.52
N ALA A 58 -7.67 9.85 -11.30
CA ALA A 58 -8.84 10.70 -11.06
C ALA A 58 -9.84 10.75 -12.23
N THR A 59 -9.41 10.49 -13.48
CA THR A 59 -10.33 10.40 -14.63
C THR A 59 -11.36 9.28 -14.44
N TYR A 60 -10.98 8.21 -13.73
CA TYR A 60 -11.86 7.08 -13.40
C TYR A 60 -12.54 7.25 -12.03
N ALA A 61 -12.24 8.31 -11.29
CA ALA A 61 -12.86 8.57 -10.01
C ALA A 61 -14.27 9.14 -10.21
N PRO A 62 -15.23 8.78 -9.33
CA PRO A 62 -16.60 9.23 -9.47
C PRO A 62 -16.69 10.76 -9.32
N LYS A 63 -17.52 11.38 -10.16
CA LYS A 63 -17.85 12.81 -10.14
C LYS A 63 -19.28 13.01 -9.65
N CYS A 64 -19.57 14.18 -9.07
CA CYS A 64 -20.95 14.57 -8.82
C CYS A 64 -21.70 14.66 -10.16
N LYS A 65 -22.95 14.19 -10.20
CA LYS A 65 -23.80 14.44 -11.36
C LYS A 65 -24.16 15.92 -11.43
N PRO A 66 -24.29 16.51 -12.64
CA PRO A 66 -24.77 17.88 -12.78
C PRO A 66 -26.06 18.10 -11.98
N GLY A 67 -26.13 19.21 -11.23
CA GLY A 67 -27.29 19.55 -10.41
C GLY A 67 -27.38 18.86 -9.04
N THR A 68 -26.47 17.93 -8.71
CA THR A 68 -26.47 17.23 -7.41
C THR A 68 -25.49 17.83 -6.40
N ARG A 69 -25.73 17.61 -5.11
CA ARG A 69 -24.85 18.00 -3.98
C ARG A 69 -24.56 19.49 -3.86
N LEU A 70 -25.34 20.33 -4.55
CA LEU A 70 -25.11 21.78 -4.63
C LEU A 70 -25.15 22.46 -3.26
N GLN A 71 -26.07 22.03 -2.39
CA GLN A 71 -26.18 22.58 -1.04
C GLN A 71 -24.91 22.32 -0.22
N VAL A 72 -24.45 21.07 -0.16
CA VAL A 72 -23.24 20.69 0.58
C VAL A 72 -22.01 21.44 0.06
N ILE A 73 -21.87 21.53 -1.27
CA ILE A 73 -20.74 22.24 -1.90
C ILE A 73 -20.77 23.73 -1.53
N GLY A 74 -21.94 24.37 -1.58
CA GLY A 74 -22.13 25.76 -1.17
C GLY A 74 -21.83 25.98 0.31
N ASP A 75 -22.24 25.05 1.17
CA ASP A 75 -21.96 25.11 2.60
C ASP A 75 -20.45 24.98 2.88
N ILE A 76 -19.73 24.09 2.19
CA ILE A 76 -18.27 23.99 2.32
C ILE A 76 -17.62 25.32 1.96
N GLN A 77 -18.01 25.91 0.83
CA GLN A 77 -17.40 27.16 0.34
C GLN A 77 -17.71 28.36 1.24
N SER A 78 -18.92 28.43 1.81
CA SER A 78 -19.35 29.56 2.65
C SER A 78 -18.93 29.44 4.11
N THR A 79 -18.73 28.22 4.61
CA THR A 79 -18.40 27.97 6.02
C THR A 79 -16.93 28.24 6.33
N ILE A 80 -16.03 28.08 5.34
CA ILE A 80 -14.62 28.40 5.55
C ILE A 80 -14.47 29.92 5.68
N SER A 81 -13.91 30.35 6.81
CA SER A 81 -13.78 31.77 7.18
C SER A 81 -12.43 32.03 7.84
N ASP A 82 -12.14 33.28 8.16
CA ASP A 82 -10.89 33.65 8.85
C ASP A 82 -10.83 33.12 10.29
N VAL A 83 -11.99 32.99 10.94
CA VAL A 83 -12.10 32.41 12.29
C VAL A 83 -12.07 30.89 12.24
N LYS A 84 -12.64 30.30 11.18
CA LYS A 84 -12.67 28.86 10.96
C LYS A 84 -12.03 28.53 9.60
N PRO A 85 -10.69 28.59 9.51
CA PRO A 85 -9.97 28.32 8.28
C PRO A 85 -10.07 26.84 7.85
N LEU A 86 -10.49 25.95 8.75
CA LEU A 86 -10.65 24.53 8.47
C LEU A 86 -12.14 24.15 8.45
N VAL A 87 -12.55 23.40 7.42
CA VAL A 87 -13.84 22.70 7.37
C VAL A 87 -13.60 21.19 7.31
N TRP A 88 -14.24 20.46 8.22
CA TRP A 88 -14.28 19.01 8.22
C TRP A 88 -15.64 18.51 7.73
N VAL A 89 -15.65 17.86 6.57
CA VAL A 89 -16.77 17.16 5.98
C VAL A 89 -16.77 15.71 6.46
N SER A 90 -17.51 15.48 7.54
CA SER A 90 -17.73 14.15 8.10
C SER A 90 -18.88 13.46 7.37
N GLY A 91 -18.71 12.17 7.05
CA GLY A 91 -19.82 11.37 6.54
C GLY A 91 -19.50 9.88 6.47
N PRO A 92 -20.52 9.03 6.33
CA PRO A 92 -20.34 7.58 6.28
C PRO A 92 -19.66 7.15 4.96
N ALA A 93 -19.28 5.88 4.94
CA ALA A 93 -18.93 5.16 3.73
C ALA A 93 -20.01 5.39 2.65
N GLY A 94 -19.62 5.75 1.43
CA GLY A 94 -20.58 5.82 0.32
C GLY A 94 -21.44 7.08 0.27
N GLY A 95 -21.21 8.03 1.17
CA GLY A 95 -21.89 9.34 1.20
C GLY A 95 -21.45 10.32 0.10
N GLY A 96 -20.54 9.94 -0.80
CA GLY A 96 -20.09 10.78 -1.91
C GLY A 96 -19.05 11.86 -1.55
N LYS A 97 -18.37 11.74 -0.39
CA LYS A 97 -17.33 12.68 0.07
C LYS A 97 -16.28 12.99 -1.00
N THR A 98 -15.72 11.95 -1.63
CA THR A 98 -14.74 12.08 -2.72
C THR A 98 -15.28 12.84 -3.92
N CYS A 99 -16.52 12.58 -4.33
CA CYS A 99 -17.15 13.32 -5.43
C CYS A 99 -17.30 14.80 -5.08
N ILE A 100 -17.74 15.09 -3.84
CA ILE A 100 -17.93 16.45 -3.32
C ILE A 100 -16.60 17.19 -3.28
N GLN A 101 -15.55 16.60 -2.70
CA GLN A 101 -14.23 17.24 -2.60
C GLN A 101 -13.60 17.49 -3.98
N ARG A 102 -13.77 16.57 -4.93
CA ARG A 102 -13.33 16.77 -6.32
C ARG A 102 -14.01 17.96 -6.96
N GLU A 103 -15.33 18.07 -6.78
CA GLU A 103 -16.10 19.17 -7.33
C GLU A 103 -15.75 20.50 -6.67
N VAL A 104 -15.51 20.51 -5.35
CA VAL A 104 -14.99 21.68 -4.62
C VAL A 104 -13.63 22.10 -5.16
N ALA A 105 -12.71 21.15 -5.36
CA ALA A 105 -11.39 21.44 -5.91
C ALA A 105 -11.47 22.00 -7.33
N ARG A 106 -12.29 21.39 -8.20
CA ARG A 106 -12.52 21.84 -9.59
C ARG A 106 -13.06 23.28 -9.62
N ARG A 107 -14.10 23.59 -8.84
CA ARG A 107 -14.65 24.95 -8.76
C ARG A 107 -13.61 25.94 -8.27
N ALA A 108 -12.87 25.60 -7.21
CA ALA A 108 -11.81 26.47 -6.70
C ALA A 108 -10.70 26.70 -7.73
N GLN A 109 -10.36 25.70 -8.54
CA GLN A 109 -9.39 25.85 -9.62
C GLN A 109 -9.91 26.80 -10.71
N GLU A 110 -11.18 26.69 -11.09
CA GLU A 110 -11.82 27.56 -12.10
C GLU A 110 -11.89 29.03 -11.65
N TYR A 111 -12.09 29.27 -10.36
CA TYR A 111 -12.01 30.62 -9.78
C TYR A 111 -10.57 31.07 -9.51
N GLY A 112 -9.57 30.20 -9.70
CA GLY A 112 -8.17 30.48 -9.45
C GLY A 112 -7.79 30.50 -7.97
N ASP A 113 -8.63 29.97 -7.07
CA ASP A 113 -8.47 29.96 -5.61
C ASP A 113 -7.79 28.70 -5.06
N LEU A 114 -7.69 27.63 -5.86
CA LEU A 114 -7.09 26.37 -5.42
C LEU A 114 -5.56 26.50 -5.27
N ALA A 115 -5.04 26.25 -4.07
CA ALA A 115 -3.61 26.08 -3.83
C ALA A 115 -3.15 24.65 -4.15
N ALA A 116 -3.84 23.65 -3.60
CA ALA A 116 -3.47 22.25 -3.75
C ALA A 116 -4.64 21.31 -3.42
N SER A 117 -4.50 20.06 -3.82
CA SER A 117 -5.44 18.99 -3.52
C SER A 117 -4.71 17.68 -3.19
N PHE A 118 -5.22 16.90 -2.24
CA PHE A 118 -4.65 15.60 -1.90
C PHE A 118 -5.76 14.58 -1.60
N PHE A 119 -5.81 13.51 -2.39
CA PHE A 119 -6.78 12.43 -2.28
C PHE A 119 -6.07 11.18 -1.79
N PHE A 120 -6.29 10.83 -0.53
CA PHE A 120 -5.84 9.55 -0.01
C PHE A 120 -6.58 8.42 -0.71
N SER A 121 -5.90 7.29 -0.91
CA SER A 121 -6.57 6.06 -1.29
C SER A 121 -5.82 4.81 -0.85
N THR A 122 -6.54 3.86 -0.25
CA THR A 122 -6.01 2.51 0.02
C THR A 122 -5.74 1.70 -1.25
N ARG A 123 -6.26 2.15 -2.41
CA ARG A 123 -6.18 1.45 -3.69
C ARG A 123 -4.97 1.84 -4.52
N VAL A 124 -4.32 2.95 -4.18
CA VAL A 124 -3.18 3.48 -4.91
C VAL A 124 -1.97 3.46 -3.98
N PRO A 125 -0.86 2.82 -4.37
CA PRO A 125 0.36 2.83 -3.57
C PRO A 125 0.79 4.25 -3.20
N LYS A 126 1.34 4.43 -1.99
CA LYS A 126 1.77 5.72 -1.41
C LYS A 126 0.65 6.71 -1.04
N LEU A 127 -0.62 6.40 -1.34
CA LEU A 127 -1.76 7.24 -0.96
C LEU A 127 -2.50 6.74 0.28
N ASP A 128 -1.96 5.72 0.96
CA ASP A 128 -2.51 5.14 2.18
C ASP A 128 -1.72 5.54 3.45
N ASN A 129 -0.80 6.51 3.31
CA ASN A 129 0.09 7.01 4.35
C ASN A 129 0.47 8.48 4.09
N GLU A 130 1.11 9.12 5.07
CA GLU A 130 1.42 10.57 5.02
C GLU A 130 2.67 10.96 4.21
N THR A 131 3.51 10.00 3.83
CA THR A 131 4.90 10.26 3.39
C THR A 131 5.02 11.21 2.19
N SER A 132 4.09 11.11 1.23
CA SER A 132 4.12 11.93 0.01
C SER A 132 3.36 13.25 0.14
N PHE A 133 2.70 13.51 1.28
CA PHE A 133 1.79 14.63 1.46
C PHE A 133 2.47 15.97 1.20
N VAL A 134 3.53 16.29 1.95
CA VAL A 134 4.22 17.58 1.86
C VAL A 134 4.82 17.80 0.48
N ALA A 135 5.53 16.81 -0.06
CA ALA A 135 6.14 16.90 -1.39
C ALA A 135 5.09 17.17 -2.48
N THR A 136 3.91 16.56 -2.37
CA THR A 136 2.81 16.70 -3.33
C THR A 136 2.13 18.06 -3.22
N ILE A 137 1.94 18.59 -2.00
CA ILE A 137 1.42 19.95 -1.79
C ILE A 137 2.43 20.97 -2.33
N ALA A 138 3.71 20.87 -1.95
CA ALA A 138 4.76 21.78 -2.42
C ALA A 138 4.85 21.79 -3.96
N TYR A 139 4.79 20.62 -4.61
CA TYR A 139 4.78 20.58 -6.08
C TYR A 139 3.57 21.32 -6.69
N GLN A 140 2.37 21.16 -6.13
CA GLN A 140 1.18 21.87 -6.62
C GLN A 140 1.29 23.38 -6.43
N LEU A 141 1.86 23.84 -5.31
CA LEU A 141 2.10 25.26 -5.06
C LEU A 141 2.99 25.91 -6.13
N THR A 142 3.93 25.18 -6.73
CA THR A 142 4.74 25.71 -7.86
C THR A 142 3.93 26.06 -9.10
N LYS A 143 2.71 25.52 -9.22
CA LYS A 143 1.80 25.76 -10.34
C LYS A 143 0.75 26.82 -10.02
N THR A 144 0.38 26.96 -8.76
CA THR A 144 -0.76 27.78 -8.32
C THR A 144 -0.33 29.11 -7.69
N LEU A 145 0.89 29.20 -7.16
CA LEU A 145 1.44 30.41 -6.54
C LEU A 145 2.58 31.00 -7.37
N PRO A 146 2.44 32.24 -7.88
CA PRO A 146 3.53 32.95 -8.53
C PRO A 146 4.75 33.10 -7.59
N GLY A 147 5.97 33.00 -8.12
CA GLY A 147 7.21 33.19 -7.35
C GLY A 147 7.59 32.04 -6.40
N TYR A 148 6.67 31.10 -6.12
CA TYR A 148 6.94 29.99 -5.21
C TYR A 148 7.93 28.97 -5.78
N LYS A 149 7.95 28.77 -7.10
CA LYS A 149 8.86 27.82 -7.76
C LYS A 149 10.32 28.20 -7.50
N GLU A 150 10.65 29.47 -7.57
CA GLU A 150 12.00 30.01 -7.43
C GLU A 150 12.54 29.80 -6.01
N VAL A 151 11.76 30.17 -4.99
CA VAL A 151 12.14 29.98 -3.58
C VAL A 151 12.20 28.49 -3.19
N LEU A 152 11.35 27.64 -3.77
CA LEU A 152 11.41 26.19 -3.53
C LEU A 152 12.66 25.56 -4.15
N VAL A 153 13.04 25.96 -5.36
CA VAL A 153 14.27 25.48 -6.02
C VAL A 153 15.50 25.82 -5.18
N GLN A 154 15.54 27.02 -4.61
CA GLN A 154 16.61 27.42 -3.68
C GLN A 154 16.61 26.55 -2.43
N ALA A 155 15.46 26.39 -1.76
CA ALA A 155 15.34 25.57 -0.54
C ALA A 155 15.79 24.11 -0.76
N LEU A 156 15.41 23.51 -1.89
CA LEU A 156 15.83 22.16 -2.29
C LEU A 156 17.33 22.09 -2.61
N SER A 157 17.92 23.15 -3.16
CA SER A 157 19.36 23.19 -3.44
C SER A 157 20.15 23.26 -2.13
N ASP A 158 19.67 24.03 -1.16
CA ASP A 158 20.30 24.20 0.16
C ASP A 158 20.11 22.97 1.06
N HIS A 159 19.03 22.20 0.89
CA HIS A 159 18.68 21.04 1.71
C HIS A 159 18.53 19.76 0.86
N PRO A 160 19.65 19.13 0.42
CA PRO A 160 19.59 18.00 -0.50
C PRO A 160 18.98 16.71 0.10
N GLY A 161 19.07 16.55 1.42
CA GLY A 161 18.59 15.37 2.16
C GLY A 161 17.17 15.46 2.72
N VAL A 162 16.44 16.54 2.45
CA VAL A 162 15.16 16.88 3.11
C VAL A 162 14.11 15.76 3.08
N PHE A 163 14.09 14.92 2.04
CA PHE A 163 13.10 13.83 1.90
C PHE A 163 13.39 12.60 2.78
N GLU A 164 14.58 12.52 3.38
CA GLU A 164 14.94 11.49 4.38
C GLU A 164 14.68 11.99 5.81
N GLU A 165 14.26 13.26 5.95
CA GLU A 165 13.95 13.88 7.24
C GLU A 165 12.45 13.75 7.58
N SER A 166 12.08 14.10 8.81
CA SER A 166 10.70 13.99 9.26
C SER A 166 9.75 14.87 8.44
N LEU A 167 8.47 14.50 8.42
CA LEU A 167 7.45 15.26 7.70
C LEU A 167 7.37 16.73 8.18
N ASP A 168 7.61 16.98 9.47
CA ASP A 168 7.70 18.34 10.03
C ASP A 168 8.84 19.16 9.41
N VAL A 169 10.02 18.57 9.24
CA VAL A 169 11.15 19.25 8.59
C VAL A 169 10.84 19.49 7.12
N GLN A 170 10.26 18.51 6.44
CA GLN A 170 9.81 18.68 5.06
C GLN A 170 8.79 19.83 4.96
N LEU A 171 7.81 19.89 5.88
CA LEU A 171 6.79 20.94 5.91
C LEU A 171 7.44 22.32 6.04
N ASP A 172 8.37 22.47 6.98
CA ASP A 172 9.07 23.71 7.23
C ASP A 172 9.93 24.15 6.04
N VAL A 173 10.80 23.26 5.55
CA VAL A 173 11.76 23.55 4.48
C VAL A 173 11.08 23.73 3.12
N LEU A 174 10.04 22.95 2.82
CA LEU A 174 9.41 22.95 1.51
C LEU A 174 8.20 23.88 1.44
N ILE A 175 7.48 24.14 2.53
CA ILE A 175 6.24 24.94 2.49
C ILE A 175 6.35 26.20 3.35
N LEU A 176 6.59 26.09 4.65
CA LEU A 176 6.49 27.24 5.57
C LEU A 176 7.53 28.33 5.26
N ARG A 177 8.83 27.96 5.20
CA ARG A 177 9.90 28.93 4.91
C ARG A 177 9.78 29.51 3.50
N PRO A 178 9.57 28.72 2.42
CA PRO A 178 9.41 29.29 1.09
C PRO A 178 8.23 30.26 0.98
N LEU A 179 7.08 29.96 1.61
CA LEU A 179 5.94 30.89 1.63
C LEU A 179 6.23 32.19 2.37
N SER A 180 7.03 32.15 3.44
CA SER A 180 7.43 33.35 4.19
C SER A 180 8.33 34.31 3.40
N GLN A 181 8.96 33.82 2.32
CA GLN A 181 9.84 34.60 1.45
C GLN A 181 9.07 35.26 0.29
N LEU A 182 7.79 34.92 0.10
CA LEU A 182 6.99 35.49 -0.97
C LEU A 182 6.51 36.89 -0.61
N GLU A 183 6.65 37.82 -1.55
CA GLU A 183 6.07 39.16 -1.49
C GLU A 183 4.58 39.17 -1.91
N ILE A 184 3.85 38.09 -1.63
CA ILE A 184 2.43 37.93 -1.98
C ILE A 184 1.61 37.98 -0.70
N ASP A 185 0.63 38.88 -0.64
CA ASP A 185 -0.31 38.96 0.48
C ASP A 185 -1.40 37.87 0.36
N LEU A 186 -1.03 36.65 0.76
CA LEU A 186 -1.93 35.50 0.82
C LEU A 186 -3.03 35.64 1.88
N ARG A 187 -3.02 36.70 2.71
CA ARG A 187 -4.15 37.01 3.60
C ARG A 187 -5.27 37.74 2.86
N ARG A 188 -4.93 38.55 1.84
CA ARG A 188 -5.92 39.23 0.99
C ARG A 188 -6.54 38.34 -0.08
N SER A 189 -5.87 37.24 -0.43
CA SER A 189 -6.39 36.21 -1.33
C SER A 189 -6.12 34.81 -0.75
N PRO A 190 -6.90 34.38 0.27
CA PRO A 190 -6.72 33.07 0.88
C PRO A 190 -6.93 31.95 -0.14
N ARG A 191 -6.05 30.95 -0.13
CA ARG A 191 -6.10 29.83 -1.07
C ARG A 191 -6.64 28.56 -0.43
N LEU A 192 -7.33 27.74 -1.21
CA LEU A 192 -7.94 26.49 -0.75
C LEU A 192 -6.99 25.29 -0.91
N ILE A 193 -6.85 24.49 0.15
CA ILE A 193 -6.29 23.15 0.11
C ILE A 193 -7.41 22.15 0.36
N THR A 194 -7.65 21.23 -0.58
CA THR A 194 -8.66 20.17 -0.42
C THR A 194 -8.00 18.84 -0.08
N ILE A 195 -8.56 18.13 0.88
CA ILE A 195 -8.05 16.84 1.36
C ILE A 195 -9.22 15.88 1.44
N ASP A 196 -9.10 14.75 0.76
CA ASP A 196 -10.15 13.74 0.72
C ASP A 196 -9.66 12.41 1.29
N GLY A 197 -10.53 11.75 2.03
CA GLY A 197 -10.29 10.38 2.49
C GLY A 197 -9.21 10.29 3.57
N LEU A 198 -9.12 11.23 4.52
CA LEU A 198 -8.12 11.11 5.60
C LEU A 198 -8.21 9.77 6.36
N ASP A 199 -9.40 9.16 6.42
CA ASP A 199 -9.62 7.81 6.98
C ASP A 199 -9.06 6.65 6.12
N GLU A 200 -8.54 6.94 4.92
CA GLU A 200 -7.82 5.99 4.07
C GLU A 200 -6.30 6.01 4.36
N CYS A 201 -5.81 6.96 5.18
CA CYS A 201 -4.48 6.86 5.80
C CYS A 201 -4.52 5.80 6.90
N ARG A 202 -3.71 4.74 6.79
CA ARG A 202 -3.89 3.52 7.60
C ARG A 202 -3.45 3.64 9.06
N ASP A 203 -2.40 4.41 9.33
CA ASP A 203 -1.88 4.55 10.69
C ASP A 203 -2.58 5.71 11.40
N ALA A 204 -3.25 5.41 12.51
CA ALA A 204 -3.91 6.42 13.36
C ALA A 204 -2.94 7.49 13.87
N LYS A 205 -1.65 7.18 14.05
CA LYS A 205 -0.62 8.15 14.42
C LYS A 205 -0.33 9.11 13.26
N GLU A 206 -0.22 8.60 12.04
CA GLU A 206 -0.04 9.43 10.84
C GLU A 206 -1.29 10.30 10.59
N GLN A 207 -2.50 9.76 10.76
CA GLN A 207 -3.73 10.56 10.70
C GLN A 207 -3.69 11.75 11.67
N ARG A 208 -3.31 11.51 12.93
CA ARG A 208 -3.17 12.56 13.95
C ARG A 208 -2.07 13.54 13.58
N HIS A 209 -0.93 13.06 13.12
CA HIS A 209 0.20 13.90 12.73
C HIS A 209 -0.16 14.82 11.56
N LEU A 210 -0.77 14.29 10.49
CA LEU A 210 -1.32 15.08 9.40
C LEU A 210 -2.28 16.17 9.90
N LEU A 211 -3.17 15.87 10.84
CA LEU A 211 -4.06 16.89 11.41
C LEU A 211 -3.31 18.03 12.13
N HIS A 212 -2.15 17.77 12.74
CA HIS A 212 -1.28 18.81 13.28
C HIS A 212 -0.59 19.62 12.16
N VAL A 213 -0.14 18.95 11.10
CA VAL A 213 0.39 19.62 9.89
C VAL A 213 -0.65 20.58 9.30
N LEU A 214 -1.92 20.15 9.20
CA LEU A 214 -3.00 21.00 8.70
C LEU A 214 -3.31 22.17 9.62
N HIS A 215 -3.29 21.96 10.94
CA HIS A 215 -3.40 23.06 11.89
C HIS A 215 -2.32 24.11 11.63
N THR A 216 -1.05 23.71 11.52
CA THR A 216 0.08 24.62 11.26
C THR A 216 -0.08 25.40 9.96
N LEU A 217 -0.59 24.76 8.90
CA LEU A 217 -0.89 25.44 7.63
C LEU A 217 -2.05 26.44 7.74
N ALA A 218 -3.08 26.12 8.53
CA ALA A 218 -4.28 26.94 8.68
C ALA A 218 -4.06 28.16 9.60
N THR A 219 -3.18 28.06 10.60
CA THR A 219 -2.99 29.10 11.62
C THR A 219 -1.71 29.91 11.46
N ASN A 220 -1.00 29.77 10.33
CA ASN A 220 0.24 30.51 10.12
C ASN A 220 -0.04 32.02 10.09
N PRO A 221 0.76 32.85 10.79
CA PRO A 221 0.52 34.28 10.75
C PRO A 221 0.83 34.88 9.38
N TYR A 222 1.78 34.38 8.58
CA TYR A 222 2.26 35.09 7.39
C TYR A 222 1.36 34.92 6.15
N TYR A 223 0.53 33.88 6.11
CA TYR A 223 -0.35 33.58 4.99
C TYR A 223 -1.61 32.88 5.49
N GLN A 224 -2.66 32.83 4.67
CA GLN A 224 -3.91 32.20 5.07
C GLN A 224 -4.32 31.11 4.09
N PHE A 225 -4.20 29.85 4.52
CA PHE A 225 -4.83 28.74 3.83
C PHE A 225 -6.20 28.43 4.40
N ARG A 226 -7.13 28.21 3.49
CA ARG A 226 -8.43 27.59 3.73
C ARG A 226 -8.26 26.10 3.50
N ILE A 227 -8.71 25.25 4.42
CA ILE A 227 -8.50 23.80 4.35
C ILE A 227 -9.85 23.09 4.44
N ALA A 228 -10.18 22.29 3.42
CA ALA A 228 -11.36 21.44 3.43
C ALA A 228 -10.92 19.98 3.51
N VAL A 229 -11.23 19.31 4.62
CA VAL A 229 -10.92 17.90 4.86
C VAL A 229 -12.19 17.06 4.78
N SER A 230 -12.19 15.94 4.07
CA SER A 230 -13.25 14.94 4.16
C SER A 230 -12.73 13.65 4.78
N SER A 231 -13.56 13.02 5.63
CA SER A 231 -13.28 11.68 6.14
C SER A 231 -14.52 11.05 6.79
N ARG A 232 -14.40 9.78 7.16
CA ARG A 232 -15.28 9.15 8.12
C ARG A 232 -15.01 9.67 9.54
N PRO A 233 -16.03 9.73 10.42
CA PRO A 233 -15.85 10.12 11.82
C PRO A 233 -15.26 8.99 12.68
N GLU A 234 -14.17 8.38 12.22
CA GLU A 234 -13.40 7.40 13.00
C GLU A 234 -12.89 8.03 14.30
N TYR A 235 -12.68 7.21 15.33
CA TYR A 235 -12.42 7.69 16.70
C TYR A 235 -11.20 8.63 16.75
N ASP A 236 -10.08 8.24 16.15
CA ASP A 236 -8.84 9.02 16.15
C ASP A 236 -8.97 10.36 15.43
N ILE A 237 -9.74 10.41 14.33
CA ILE A 237 -9.99 11.65 13.59
C ILE A 237 -10.95 12.56 14.36
N ARG A 238 -12.06 12.01 14.84
CA ARG A 238 -13.10 12.77 15.56
C ARG A 238 -12.57 13.39 16.85
N THR A 239 -11.72 12.68 17.57
CA THR A 239 -11.14 13.16 18.83
C THR A 239 -10.25 14.37 18.61
N VAL A 240 -9.43 14.39 17.55
CA VAL A 240 -8.58 15.55 17.25
C VAL A 240 -9.41 16.75 16.80
N PHE A 241 -10.39 16.56 15.90
CA PHE A 241 -11.28 17.66 15.46
C PHE A 241 -12.17 18.22 16.57
N SER A 242 -12.43 17.44 17.62
CA SER A 242 -13.20 17.89 18.80
C SER A 242 -12.28 18.38 19.93
N GLY A 243 -10.96 18.25 19.78
CA GLY A 243 -9.97 18.62 20.79
C GLY A 243 -9.64 20.11 20.78
N GLU A 244 -8.85 20.53 21.75
CA GLU A 244 -8.49 21.94 21.96
C GLU A 244 -7.72 22.56 20.77
N LEU A 245 -6.96 21.75 20.04
CA LEU A 245 -6.16 22.20 18.91
C LEU A 245 -7.02 22.58 17.69
N LEU A 246 -7.86 21.65 17.19
CA LEU A 246 -8.63 21.86 15.97
C LEU A 246 -10.05 22.36 16.21
N GLY A 247 -10.65 22.05 17.36
CA GLY A 247 -12.04 22.39 17.67
C GLY A 247 -12.38 23.87 17.48
N PRO A 248 -11.57 24.82 17.99
CA PRO A 248 -11.85 26.25 17.86
C PRO A 248 -11.82 26.76 16.41
N ILE A 249 -10.95 26.20 15.58
CA ILE A 249 -10.67 26.68 14.21
C ILE A 249 -11.38 25.85 13.12
N THR A 250 -12.12 24.81 13.51
CA THR A 250 -12.79 23.90 12.59
C THR A 250 -14.29 24.13 12.59
N ALA A 251 -14.88 24.20 11.39
CA ALA A 251 -16.30 24.00 11.20
C ALA A 251 -16.58 22.58 10.73
N VAL A 252 -17.68 21.99 11.22
CA VAL A 252 -18.01 20.58 10.94
C VAL A 252 -19.28 20.51 10.10
N ILE A 253 -19.15 19.95 8.91
CA ILE A 253 -20.26 19.62 8.02
C ILE A 253 -20.49 18.11 8.13
N ARG A 254 -21.71 17.71 8.47
CA ARG A 254 -22.11 16.31 8.64
C ARG A 254 -23.01 15.91 7.48
N LEU A 255 -22.53 15.06 6.59
CA LEU A 255 -23.29 14.61 5.42
C LEU A 255 -24.57 13.87 5.80
N GLU A 256 -24.63 13.26 6.97
CA GLU A 256 -25.82 12.59 7.51
C GLU A 256 -26.99 13.55 7.75
N LYS A 257 -26.73 14.86 7.84
CA LYS A 257 -27.77 15.89 8.00
C LYS A 257 -28.38 16.35 6.68
N TYR A 258 -27.79 15.97 5.55
CA TYR A 258 -28.28 16.36 4.24
C TYR A 258 -29.15 15.24 3.68
N ASP A 259 -30.34 15.61 3.20
CA ASP A 259 -31.17 14.69 2.44
C ASP A 259 -30.62 14.54 1.03
N GLY A 260 -30.06 13.36 0.74
CA GLY A 260 -29.55 13.00 -0.58
C GLY A 260 -30.62 12.40 -1.49
N SER A 261 -31.87 12.26 -1.04
CA SER A 261 -32.91 11.52 -1.77
C SER A 261 -33.18 12.09 -3.16
N ASN A 262 -33.32 13.42 -3.28
CA ASN A 262 -33.52 14.06 -4.58
C ASN A 262 -32.29 13.94 -5.50
N ASP A 263 -31.09 14.06 -4.94
CA ASP A 263 -29.87 13.89 -5.73
C ASP A 263 -29.68 12.45 -6.22
N ILE A 264 -30.04 11.46 -5.39
CA ILE A 264 -30.05 10.04 -5.77
C ILE A 264 -31.10 9.78 -6.85
N ARG A 265 -32.28 10.40 -6.73
CA ARG A 265 -33.32 10.31 -7.75
C ARG A 265 -32.82 10.79 -9.11
N ILE A 266 -32.20 11.97 -9.15
CA ILE A 266 -31.60 12.54 -10.38
C ILE A 266 -30.54 11.58 -10.93
N TYR A 267 -29.65 11.06 -10.06
CA TYR A 267 -28.62 10.09 -10.44
C TYR A 267 -29.21 8.81 -11.05
N LEU A 268 -30.26 8.24 -10.44
CA LEU A 268 -30.90 7.01 -10.91
C LEU A 268 -31.60 7.22 -12.24
N ILE A 269 -32.33 8.33 -12.43
CA ILE A 269 -33.00 8.64 -13.70
C ILE A 269 -31.97 8.67 -14.85
N ASP A 270 -30.88 9.40 -14.65
CA ASP A 270 -29.82 9.56 -15.65
C ASP A 270 -29.11 8.23 -15.96
N GLU A 271 -28.72 7.47 -14.94
CA GLU A 271 -28.01 6.20 -15.15
C GLU A 271 -28.90 5.10 -15.74
N PHE A 272 -30.19 5.05 -15.39
CA PHE A 272 -31.10 4.11 -16.03
C PHE A 272 -31.37 4.50 -17.48
N ALA A 273 -31.50 5.79 -17.80
CA ALA A 273 -31.57 6.23 -19.19
C ALA A 273 -30.34 5.77 -19.99
N ARG A 274 -29.14 5.94 -19.42
CA ARG A 274 -27.89 5.46 -20.01
C ARG A 274 -27.87 3.93 -20.23
N ILE A 275 -28.29 3.15 -19.23
CA ILE A 275 -28.37 1.68 -19.37
C ILE A 275 -29.30 1.31 -20.53
N ARG A 276 -30.47 1.96 -20.64
CA ARG A 276 -31.40 1.68 -21.73
C ARG A 276 -30.79 1.95 -23.11
N GLU A 277 -29.97 2.99 -23.23
CA GLU A 277 -29.35 3.39 -24.50
C GLU A 277 -28.16 2.49 -24.89
N GLU A 278 -27.30 2.16 -23.93
CA GLU A 278 -26.00 1.53 -24.18
C GLU A 278 -26.00 -0.01 -24.03
N HIS A 279 -26.97 -0.59 -23.31
CA HIS A 279 -26.92 -2.01 -22.96
C HIS A 279 -27.13 -2.92 -24.19
N PRO A 280 -26.45 -4.09 -24.30
CA PRO A 280 -26.64 -5.02 -25.40
C PRO A 280 -28.09 -5.47 -25.61
N CYS A 281 -28.85 -5.61 -24.50
CA CYS A 281 -30.28 -5.93 -24.52
C CYS A 281 -31.22 -4.71 -24.69
N ARG A 282 -30.73 -3.54 -25.14
CA ARG A 282 -31.53 -2.30 -25.27
C ARG A 282 -32.87 -2.47 -25.97
N ALA A 283 -32.94 -3.31 -26.99
CA ALA A 283 -34.17 -3.59 -27.74
C ALA A 283 -35.27 -4.28 -26.90
N SER A 284 -34.90 -4.91 -25.77
CA SER A 284 -35.82 -5.61 -24.88
C SER A 284 -36.15 -4.82 -23.61
N ILE A 285 -35.60 -3.61 -23.44
CA ILE A 285 -35.86 -2.75 -22.28
C ILE A 285 -37.03 -1.82 -22.62
N PRO A 286 -38.21 -1.98 -22.00
CA PRO A 286 -39.35 -1.11 -22.29
C PRO A 286 -39.12 0.30 -21.75
N GLU A 287 -39.77 1.30 -22.37
CA GLU A 287 -39.68 2.69 -21.90
C GLU A 287 -40.17 2.85 -20.45
N SER A 288 -41.17 2.06 -20.07
CA SER A 288 -41.78 2.04 -18.74
C SER A 288 -41.04 1.19 -17.70
N TRP A 289 -39.81 0.73 -17.96
CA TRP A 289 -39.07 -0.12 -17.02
C TRP A 289 -38.67 0.57 -15.70
N LEU A 290 -38.58 1.90 -15.71
CA LEU A 290 -38.38 2.74 -14.53
C LEU A 290 -39.67 3.52 -14.27
N THR A 291 -40.63 2.91 -13.57
CA THR A 291 -41.82 3.60 -13.10
C THR A 291 -41.50 4.48 -11.89
N GLU A 292 -42.39 5.43 -11.59
CA GLU A 292 -42.27 6.28 -10.42
C GLU A 292 -42.19 5.46 -9.12
N GLU A 293 -43.02 4.43 -8.99
CA GLU A 293 -43.03 3.51 -7.85
C GLU A 293 -41.69 2.79 -7.67
N VAL A 294 -41.10 2.28 -8.76
CA VAL A 294 -39.79 1.62 -8.72
C VAL A 294 -38.70 2.60 -8.28
N LEU A 295 -38.75 3.82 -8.81
CA LEU A 295 -37.79 4.87 -8.47
C LEU A 295 -37.90 5.27 -7.00
N GLU A 296 -39.11 5.44 -6.47
CA GLU A 296 -39.36 5.73 -5.06
C GLU A 296 -38.84 4.62 -4.14
N ILE A 297 -39.04 3.35 -4.49
CA ILE A 297 -38.50 2.21 -3.75
C ILE A 297 -36.97 2.29 -3.69
N LEU A 298 -36.31 2.49 -4.83
CA LEU A 298 -34.84 2.56 -4.90
C LEU A 298 -34.28 3.76 -4.14
N VAL A 299 -34.91 4.93 -4.23
CA VAL A 299 -34.50 6.14 -3.50
C VAL A 299 -34.64 5.92 -1.99
N LYS A 300 -35.78 5.39 -1.55
CA LYS A 300 -36.03 5.07 -0.13
C LYS A 300 -35.00 4.07 0.40
N LYS A 301 -34.72 3.02 -0.38
CA LYS A 301 -33.75 1.98 -0.02
C LYS A 301 -32.31 2.48 -0.01
N ALA A 302 -31.97 3.43 -0.87
CA ALA A 302 -30.65 4.04 -0.84
C ALA A 302 -30.40 4.81 0.46
N SER A 303 -31.44 5.30 1.17
CA SER A 303 -31.31 6.02 2.45
C SER A 303 -30.22 7.10 2.43
N SER A 304 -30.19 7.93 1.38
CA SER A 304 -29.15 8.96 1.13
C SER A 304 -27.71 8.44 0.92
N GLN A 305 -27.52 7.13 0.77
CA GLN A 305 -26.22 6.50 0.49
C GLN A 305 -26.06 6.21 -1.00
N PHE A 306 -25.22 7.00 -1.67
CA PHE A 306 -24.94 6.86 -3.10
C PHE A 306 -24.28 5.54 -3.48
N ILE A 307 -23.58 4.90 -2.53
CA ILE A 307 -23.00 3.57 -2.77
C ILE A 307 -24.07 2.54 -3.10
N PHE A 308 -25.25 2.59 -2.47
CA PHE A 308 -26.34 1.70 -2.81
C PHE A 308 -26.80 1.92 -4.24
N ALA A 309 -27.18 3.16 -4.58
CA ALA A 309 -27.67 3.51 -5.91
C ALA A 309 -26.66 3.17 -7.02
N SER A 310 -25.38 3.52 -6.82
CA SER A 310 -24.33 3.22 -7.80
C SER A 310 -24.03 1.72 -7.93
N THR A 311 -24.14 0.96 -6.84
CA THR A 311 -23.98 -0.51 -6.89
C THR A 311 -25.14 -1.16 -7.64
N VAL A 312 -26.38 -0.68 -7.44
CA VAL A 312 -27.57 -1.13 -8.19
C VAL A 312 -27.41 -0.85 -9.68
N VAL A 313 -27.03 0.37 -10.05
CA VAL A 313 -26.79 0.76 -11.44
C VAL A 313 -25.73 -0.13 -12.08
N LYS A 314 -24.59 -0.36 -11.43
CA LYS A 314 -23.55 -1.25 -11.95
C LYS A 314 -23.99 -2.71 -12.06
N TYR A 315 -24.79 -3.19 -11.11
CA TYR A 315 -25.32 -4.56 -11.12
C TYR A 315 -26.28 -4.80 -12.28
N ILE A 316 -27.21 -3.87 -12.50
CA ILE A 316 -28.22 -3.92 -13.57
C ILE A 316 -27.57 -3.68 -14.94
N GLY A 317 -26.61 -2.77 -15.01
CA GLY A 317 -25.90 -2.43 -16.25
C GLY A 317 -24.85 -3.46 -16.70
N ASN A 318 -24.73 -4.61 -16.03
CA ASN A 318 -23.80 -5.67 -16.44
C ASN A 318 -24.21 -6.23 -17.83
N PRO A 319 -23.35 -6.11 -18.86
CA PRO A 319 -23.66 -6.52 -20.24
C PRO A 319 -24.04 -8.00 -20.41
N ARG A 320 -23.67 -8.86 -19.46
CA ARG A 320 -23.96 -10.31 -19.46
C ARG A 320 -25.29 -10.67 -18.82
N ARG A 321 -25.97 -9.72 -18.16
CA ARG A 321 -27.23 -9.94 -17.45
C ARG A 321 -28.39 -9.30 -18.19
N ASN A 322 -29.60 -9.79 -17.92
CA ASN A 322 -30.80 -9.13 -18.40
C ASN A 322 -31.20 -8.02 -17.41
N PRO A 323 -31.20 -6.73 -17.81
CA PRO A 323 -31.43 -5.61 -16.89
C PRO A 323 -32.79 -5.68 -16.18
N ILE A 324 -33.83 -6.16 -16.87
CA ILE A 324 -35.19 -6.29 -16.32
C ILE A 324 -35.24 -7.35 -15.23
N LYS A 325 -34.61 -8.51 -15.45
CA LYS A 325 -34.53 -9.57 -14.43
C LYS A 325 -33.69 -9.11 -13.24
N SER A 326 -32.56 -8.44 -13.50
CA SER A 326 -31.70 -7.90 -12.44
C SER A 326 -32.42 -6.85 -11.59
N LEU A 327 -33.18 -5.94 -12.21
CA LEU A 327 -33.98 -4.96 -11.49
C LEU A 327 -35.03 -5.63 -10.59
N LYS A 328 -35.75 -6.64 -11.11
CA LYS A 328 -36.72 -7.41 -10.31
C LYS A 328 -36.08 -8.07 -9.09
N LEU A 329 -34.93 -8.71 -9.26
CA LEU A 329 -34.18 -9.31 -8.15
C LEU A 329 -33.80 -8.28 -7.08
N VAL A 330 -33.31 -7.10 -7.48
CA VAL A 330 -32.98 -6.01 -6.54
C VAL A 330 -34.23 -5.56 -5.77
N LEU A 331 -35.36 -5.41 -6.46
CA LEU A 331 -36.63 -5.01 -5.85
C LEU A 331 -37.22 -6.09 -4.94
N GLU A 332 -37.02 -7.38 -5.24
CA GLU A 332 -37.49 -8.49 -4.41
C GLU A 332 -36.63 -8.67 -3.16
N CYS A 333 -35.30 -8.67 -3.29
CA CYS A 333 -34.39 -8.83 -2.17
C CYS A 333 -34.48 -7.71 -1.15
N THR A 334 -34.95 -6.53 -1.54
CA THR A 334 -35.07 -5.37 -0.65
C THR A 334 -36.41 -5.31 0.09
N LYS A 335 -37.34 -6.25 -0.08
CA LYS A 335 -38.66 -6.19 0.58
C LYS A 335 -38.61 -6.44 2.10
N ASP A 336 -37.64 -7.20 2.60
CA ASP A 336 -37.60 -7.68 3.99
C ASP A 336 -36.21 -7.50 4.64
N THR A 337 -35.83 -6.27 4.99
CA THR A 337 -34.70 -6.04 5.89
C THR A 337 -35.24 -5.90 7.31
N GLY A 338 -35.38 -7.02 8.03
CA GLY A 338 -35.68 -7.03 9.47
C GLY A 338 -34.53 -6.52 10.35
N ASP A 339 -33.38 -6.21 9.74
CA ASP A 339 -32.17 -5.74 10.41
C ASP A 339 -32.19 -4.22 10.62
N SER A 340 -31.88 -3.80 11.85
CA SER A 340 -32.07 -2.43 12.34
C SER A 340 -30.84 -1.53 12.16
N HIS A 341 -29.85 -1.93 11.37
CA HIS A 341 -28.59 -1.16 11.22
C HIS A 341 -28.52 -0.36 9.91
N PRO A 342 -27.80 0.78 9.86
CA PRO A 342 -27.80 1.72 8.73
C PRO A 342 -27.37 1.16 7.36
N PHE A 343 -26.70 0.01 7.32
CA PHE A 343 -26.21 -0.63 6.09
C PHE A 343 -27.03 -1.85 5.65
N ALA A 344 -28.20 -2.13 6.25
CA ALA A 344 -28.92 -3.39 6.04
C ALA A 344 -29.30 -3.62 4.57
N ASP A 345 -29.83 -2.60 3.90
CA ASP A 345 -30.17 -2.66 2.47
C ASP A 345 -28.93 -2.84 1.59
N LEU A 346 -27.81 -2.20 1.93
CA LEU A 346 -26.54 -2.34 1.22
C LEU A 346 -25.95 -3.75 1.38
N ASP A 347 -26.02 -4.30 2.59
CA ASP A 347 -25.53 -5.64 2.90
C ASP A 347 -26.36 -6.72 2.19
N THR A 348 -27.66 -6.51 2.12
CA THR A 348 -28.57 -7.36 1.34
C THR A 348 -28.22 -7.32 -0.14
N LEU A 349 -27.92 -6.14 -0.69
CA LEU A 349 -27.44 -5.98 -2.06
C LEU A 349 -26.08 -6.67 -2.26
N TYR A 350 -25.15 -6.57 -1.31
CA TYR A 350 -23.87 -7.28 -1.39
C TYR A 350 -24.03 -8.78 -1.37
N ARG A 351 -24.88 -9.34 -0.50
CA ARG A 351 -25.21 -10.78 -0.50
C ARG A 351 -25.82 -11.20 -1.84
N LEU A 352 -26.77 -10.42 -2.39
CA LEU A 352 -27.33 -10.71 -3.72
C LEU A 352 -26.26 -10.79 -4.81
N ILE A 353 -25.24 -9.91 -4.75
CA ILE A 353 -24.16 -9.88 -5.74
C ILE A 353 -23.15 -11.02 -5.52
N LEU A 354 -22.80 -11.30 -4.26
CA LEU A 354 -21.74 -12.22 -3.87
C LEU A 354 -22.21 -13.68 -3.70
N HIS A 355 -23.50 -13.99 -3.85
CA HIS A 355 -23.98 -15.37 -3.90
C HIS A 355 -24.46 -15.77 -5.32
N PRO A 356 -23.59 -15.74 -6.35
CA PRO A 356 -23.96 -16.32 -7.63
C PRO A 356 -24.10 -17.84 -7.50
N GLN A 357 -25.16 -18.41 -8.07
CA GLN A 357 -25.44 -19.86 -8.01
C GLN A 357 -24.34 -20.74 -8.64
N SER A 358 -23.44 -20.14 -9.41
CA SER A 358 -22.40 -20.83 -10.19
C SER A 358 -21.05 -20.97 -9.48
N VAL A 359 -20.86 -20.39 -8.29
CA VAL A 359 -19.55 -20.36 -7.60
C VAL A 359 -19.69 -20.90 -6.18
N SER A 360 -18.71 -21.73 -5.76
CA SER A 360 -18.61 -22.18 -4.38
C SER A 360 -18.35 -20.99 -3.44
N VAL A 361 -19.14 -20.89 -2.37
CA VAL A 361 -18.98 -19.85 -1.34
C VAL A 361 -17.59 -19.92 -0.71
N ASP A 362 -17.03 -21.11 -0.51
CA ASP A 362 -15.69 -21.29 0.06
C ASP A 362 -14.59 -20.71 -0.86
N LEU A 363 -14.69 -20.99 -2.16
CA LEU A 363 -13.75 -20.46 -3.16
C LEU A 363 -13.85 -18.94 -3.21
N LEU A 364 -15.08 -18.41 -3.30
CA LEU A 364 -15.30 -16.98 -3.37
C LEU A 364 -14.79 -16.28 -2.11
N ARG A 365 -15.14 -16.78 -0.93
CA ARG A 365 -14.64 -16.28 0.36
C ARG A 365 -13.11 -16.24 0.36
N ARG A 366 -12.45 -17.34 0.02
CA ARG A 366 -10.98 -17.41 -0.03
C ARG A 366 -10.39 -16.34 -0.94
N LEU A 367 -10.93 -16.18 -2.15
CA LEU A 367 -10.45 -15.18 -3.13
C LEU A 367 -10.71 -13.73 -2.68
N LEU A 368 -11.89 -13.44 -2.12
CA LEU A 368 -12.25 -12.10 -1.62
C LEU A 368 -11.32 -11.67 -0.49
N HIS A 369 -11.07 -12.57 0.47
CA HIS A 369 -10.19 -12.29 1.61
C HIS A 369 -8.71 -12.23 1.20
N PHE A 370 -8.29 -13.01 0.21
CA PHE A 370 -6.94 -12.89 -0.35
C PHE A 370 -6.71 -11.50 -0.97
N ILE A 371 -7.65 -10.99 -1.77
CA ILE A 371 -7.55 -9.64 -2.34
C ILE A 371 -7.64 -8.54 -1.27
N LEU A 372 -8.50 -8.73 -0.26
CA LEU A 372 -8.61 -7.82 0.88
C LEU A 372 -7.28 -7.67 1.63
N GLU A 373 -6.50 -8.75 1.72
CA GLU A 373 -5.18 -8.70 2.34
C GLU A 373 -4.12 -8.12 1.40
N LEU A 374 -4.18 -8.44 0.09
CA LEU A 374 -3.27 -7.88 -0.91
C LEU A 374 -3.43 -6.36 -1.06
N SER A 375 -4.65 -5.84 -1.00
CA SER A 375 -4.89 -4.39 -1.00
C SER A 375 -4.23 -3.73 0.22
N GLY A 376 -4.13 -4.45 1.33
CA GLY A 376 -3.49 -4.10 2.61
C GLY A 376 -1.96 -3.93 2.60
N MET A 377 -1.26 -4.29 1.51
CA MET A 377 0.21 -4.34 1.52
C MET A 377 0.84 -3.00 1.09
N GLN A 378 1.67 -2.40 1.96
CA GLN A 378 2.50 -1.23 1.62
C GLN A 378 3.61 -1.57 0.60
N GLU A 379 4.17 -0.52 -0.03
CA GLU A 379 5.05 -0.60 -1.20
C GLU A 379 6.19 -1.63 -1.16
N GLY A 380 6.41 -2.25 -2.33
CA GLY A 380 7.37 -3.33 -2.58
C GLY A 380 6.77 -4.50 -3.35
N ALA A 381 5.45 -4.55 -3.50
CA ALA A 381 4.74 -5.69 -4.06
C ALA A 381 4.89 -5.90 -5.57
N LEU A 382 5.50 -4.96 -6.33
CA LEU A 382 5.96 -5.32 -7.68
C LEU A 382 7.10 -6.33 -7.57
N VAL A 383 6.75 -7.60 -7.70
CA VAL A 383 7.72 -8.66 -7.79
C VAL A 383 8.12 -8.76 -9.27
N ASP A 384 9.38 -8.44 -9.56
CA ASP A 384 9.92 -8.39 -10.92
C ASP A 384 9.11 -7.50 -11.89
N GLY A 385 8.61 -6.37 -11.38
CA GLY A 385 7.81 -5.41 -12.18
C GLY A 385 6.35 -5.80 -12.40
N HIS A 386 5.87 -6.90 -11.79
CA HIS A 386 4.49 -7.37 -11.92
C HIS A 386 3.73 -7.19 -10.61
N ALA A 387 2.49 -6.71 -10.69
CA ALA A 387 1.58 -6.65 -9.54
C ALA A 387 1.04 -8.06 -9.24
N PRO A 388 1.25 -8.64 -8.03
CA PRO A 388 0.78 -9.97 -7.64
C PRO A 388 -0.76 -10.15 -7.60
N GLY A 389 -1.53 -9.15 -8.05
CA GLY A 389 -2.99 -9.18 -8.05
C GLY A 389 -3.64 -9.53 -9.38
N TYR A 390 -2.92 -10.07 -10.36
CA TYR A 390 -3.54 -10.49 -11.63
C TYR A 390 -4.25 -11.86 -11.47
N PRO A 391 -5.43 -12.10 -12.06
CA PRO A 391 -6.18 -13.35 -11.85
C PRO A 391 -5.34 -14.62 -12.06
N SER A 392 -4.51 -14.67 -13.09
CA SER A 392 -3.63 -15.81 -13.36
C SER A 392 -2.55 -16.04 -12.30
N LEU A 393 -2.01 -14.97 -11.72
CA LEU A 393 -1.03 -15.05 -10.63
C LEU A 393 -1.70 -15.51 -9.34
N ILE A 394 -2.94 -15.08 -9.09
CA ILE A 394 -3.74 -15.53 -7.96
C ILE A 394 -4.03 -17.03 -8.08
N ASP A 395 -4.45 -17.49 -9.27
CA ASP A 395 -4.69 -18.91 -9.53
C ASP A 395 -3.42 -19.74 -9.26
N GLU A 396 -2.29 -19.34 -9.83
CA GLU A 396 -1.00 -20.02 -9.62
C GLU A 396 -0.57 -19.99 -8.15
N PHE A 397 -0.70 -18.85 -7.47
CA PHE A 397 -0.29 -18.71 -6.08
C PHE A 397 -1.11 -19.60 -5.15
N LEU A 398 -2.43 -19.59 -5.33
CA LEU A 398 -3.38 -20.35 -4.53
C LEU A 398 -3.52 -21.81 -4.99
N GLY A 399 -2.82 -22.23 -6.04
CA GLY A 399 -2.88 -23.58 -6.60
C GLY A 399 -4.27 -23.94 -7.14
N LEU A 400 -4.92 -22.99 -7.82
CA LEU A 400 -6.19 -23.15 -8.51
C LEU A 400 -5.97 -23.46 -10.00
N ASP A 401 -6.99 -24.03 -10.64
CA ASP A 401 -6.95 -24.22 -12.09
C ASP A 401 -6.91 -22.87 -12.82
N PRO A 402 -6.12 -22.72 -13.90
CA PRO A 402 -6.02 -21.47 -14.64
C PRO A 402 -7.39 -20.96 -15.13
N GLY A 403 -7.70 -19.70 -14.81
CA GLY A 403 -8.97 -19.05 -15.17
C GLY A 403 -10.03 -19.12 -14.07
N THR A 404 -9.77 -19.82 -12.95
CA THR A 404 -10.70 -19.94 -11.83
C THR A 404 -11.05 -18.57 -11.24
N THR A 405 -10.03 -17.73 -10.97
CA THR A 405 -10.23 -16.40 -10.40
C THR A 405 -10.98 -15.48 -11.37
N GLU A 406 -10.65 -15.55 -12.66
CA GLU A 406 -11.31 -14.74 -13.69
C GLU A 406 -12.79 -15.11 -13.84
N LEU A 407 -13.10 -16.40 -13.90
CA LEU A 407 -14.49 -16.89 -13.94
C LEU A 407 -15.25 -16.55 -12.66
N THR A 408 -14.62 -16.66 -11.51
CA THR A 408 -15.25 -16.33 -10.21
C THR A 408 -15.63 -14.86 -10.13
N PHE A 409 -14.79 -13.96 -10.65
CA PHE A 409 -15.02 -12.51 -10.56
C PHE A 409 -15.70 -11.89 -11.78
N CYS A 410 -15.89 -12.63 -12.87
CA CYS A 410 -16.43 -12.10 -14.13
C CYS A 410 -17.82 -11.45 -13.99
N ASP A 411 -18.56 -11.81 -12.95
CA ASP A 411 -19.91 -11.33 -12.67
C ASP A 411 -19.98 -10.37 -11.47
N LEU A 412 -18.83 -10.08 -10.85
CA LEU A 412 -18.68 -9.23 -9.66
C LEU A 412 -18.14 -7.83 -9.99
N HIS A 413 -18.11 -7.44 -11.27
CA HIS A 413 -17.67 -6.11 -11.70
C HIS A 413 -18.45 -4.94 -11.08
N SER A 414 -19.63 -5.19 -10.51
CA SER A 414 -20.39 -4.19 -9.76
C SER A 414 -19.74 -3.78 -8.44
N VAL A 415 -18.93 -4.66 -7.85
CA VAL A 415 -18.29 -4.47 -6.53
C VAL A 415 -16.76 -4.53 -6.57
N ILE A 416 -16.20 -5.21 -7.57
CA ILE A 416 -14.76 -5.37 -7.78
C ILE A 416 -14.33 -4.67 -9.08
N SER A 417 -13.19 -3.99 -9.03
CA SER A 417 -12.47 -3.50 -10.20
C SER A 417 -11.38 -4.51 -10.57
N ILE A 418 -11.45 -5.03 -11.79
CA ILE A 418 -10.43 -5.91 -12.37
C ILE A 418 -9.68 -5.10 -13.44
N PRO A 419 -8.37 -4.90 -13.30
CA PRO A 419 -7.60 -4.13 -14.28
C PRO A 419 -7.53 -4.87 -15.62
N ILE A 420 -7.87 -4.16 -16.70
CA ILE A 420 -7.99 -4.70 -18.06
C ILE A 420 -6.61 -4.97 -18.71
N SER A 421 -5.50 -4.52 -18.09
CA SER A 421 -4.14 -4.71 -18.60
C SER A 421 -3.10 -4.76 -17.48
N TYR A 422 -1.87 -5.20 -17.81
CA TYR A 422 -0.66 -5.16 -16.97
C TYR A 422 -0.21 -3.71 -16.67
N SER A 423 -1.09 -2.93 -16.04
CA SER A 423 -0.89 -1.52 -15.69
C SER A 423 -0.28 -1.34 -14.29
N GLY A 424 0.17 -2.43 -13.65
CA GLY A 424 0.65 -2.42 -12.26
C GLY A 424 -0.45 -2.18 -11.22
N ARG A 425 -1.74 -2.20 -11.63
CA ARG A 425 -2.89 -2.07 -10.73
C ARG A 425 -3.33 -3.44 -10.22
N TYR A 426 -3.80 -3.48 -8.97
CA TYR A 426 -4.33 -4.69 -8.32
C TYR A 426 -5.83 -4.81 -8.57
N ILE A 427 -6.36 -6.02 -8.43
CA ILE A 427 -7.81 -6.18 -8.19
C ILE A 427 -8.13 -5.47 -6.88
N SER A 428 -9.17 -4.63 -6.88
CA SER A 428 -9.56 -3.86 -5.71
C SER A 428 -11.07 -3.71 -5.63
N PHE A 429 -11.60 -3.57 -4.42
CA PHE A 429 -13.00 -3.21 -4.24
C PHE A 429 -13.26 -1.78 -4.72
N HIS A 430 -14.45 -1.54 -5.30
CA HIS A 430 -14.83 -0.20 -5.74
C HIS A 430 -14.90 0.79 -4.56
N HIS A 431 -15.17 0.27 -3.35
CA HIS A 431 -15.45 1.10 -2.20
C HIS A 431 -15.13 0.38 -0.87
N LYS A 432 -14.57 1.13 0.09
CA LYS A 432 -14.17 0.64 1.44
C LYS A 432 -15.33 -0.01 2.22
N SER A 433 -16.59 0.32 1.93
CA SER A 433 -17.76 -0.36 2.56
C SER A 433 -17.85 -1.86 2.29
N MET A 434 -17.29 -2.34 1.17
CA MET A 434 -17.20 -3.77 0.88
C MET A 434 -16.15 -4.45 1.78
N GLU A 435 -15.02 -3.79 2.00
CA GLU A 435 -14.01 -4.24 2.96
C GLU A 435 -14.60 -4.29 4.37
N ASP A 436 -15.33 -3.24 4.77
CA ASP A 436 -16.02 -3.19 6.07
C ASP A 436 -17.08 -4.29 6.21
N PHE A 437 -17.74 -4.67 5.11
CA PHE A 437 -18.70 -5.77 5.06
C PHE A 437 -17.98 -7.11 5.31
N LEU A 438 -16.94 -7.40 4.53
CA LEU A 438 -16.17 -8.66 4.62
C LEU A 438 -15.46 -8.85 5.95
N ARG A 439 -15.08 -7.75 6.63
CA ARG A 439 -14.44 -7.77 7.96
C ARG A 439 -15.43 -7.93 9.12
N SER A 440 -16.73 -7.84 8.88
CA SER A 440 -17.76 -7.97 9.91
C SER A 440 -18.48 -9.30 9.79
N GLN A 441 -18.35 -10.15 10.81
CA GLN A 441 -19.03 -11.46 10.86
C GLN A 441 -20.55 -11.30 10.83
N GLU A 442 -21.09 -10.31 11.54
CA GLU A 442 -22.52 -10.02 11.58
C GLU A 442 -23.08 -9.64 10.21
N ARG A 443 -22.29 -8.93 9.40
CA ARG A 443 -22.71 -8.45 8.08
C ARG A 443 -22.49 -9.50 6.99
N ALA A 444 -21.27 -10.02 6.88
CA ALA A 444 -20.86 -10.93 5.81
C ALA A 444 -21.32 -12.38 5.98
N GLY A 445 -21.68 -12.82 7.19
CA GLY A 445 -22.20 -14.17 7.42
C GLY A 445 -21.21 -15.26 7.00
N ASP A 446 -21.59 -16.09 6.04
CA ASP A 446 -20.79 -17.19 5.50
C ASP A 446 -19.58 -16.73 4.65
N LEU A 447 -19.60 -15.50 4.15
CA LEU A 447 -18.47 -14.86 3.45
C LEU A 447 -17.44 -14.27 4.41
N TYR A 448 -17.72 -14.21 5.71
CA TYR A 448 -16.74 -13.77 6.70
C TYR A 448 -15.63 -14.81 6.88
N GLN A 449 -14.41 -14.31 7.05
CA GLN A 449 -13.23 -15.09 7.42
C GLN A 449 -12.37 -14.25 8.37
N PRO A 450 -11.88 -14.82 9.48
CA PRO A 450 -10.92 -14.13 10.34
C PRO A 450 -9.60 -13.85 9.59
N ASP A 451 -9.03 -12.68 9.80
CA ASP A 451 -7.75 -12.26 9.18
C ASP A 451 -6.66 -13.31 9.39
N GLU A 452 -6.62 -13.96 10.57
CA GLU A 452 -5.62 -14.99 10.88
C GLU A 452 -5.75 -16.22 9.99
N THR A 453 -6.96 -16.56 9.55
CA THR A 453 -7.18 -17.67 8.62
C THR A 453 -6.64 -17.33 7.25
N THR A 454 -6.86 -16.10 6.80
CA THR A 454 -6.30 -15.58 5.55
C THR A 454 -4.77 -15.55 5.61
N HIS A 455 -4.19 -15.03 6.70
CA HIS A 455 -2.73 -14.98 6.86
C HIS A 455 -2.12 -16.37 6.90
N LEU A 456 -2.79 -17.34 7.54
CA LEU A 456 -2.35 -18.74 7.56
C LEU A 456 -2.34 -19.35 6.16
N ASP A 457 -3.41 -19.17 5.39
CA ASP A 457 -3.49 -19.68 4.01
C ASP A 457 -2.37 -19.09 3.13
N ILE A 458 -2.14 -17.77 3.24
CA ILE A 458 -1.06 -17.10 2.51
C ILE A 458 0.31 -17.65 2.94
N ALA A 459 0.54 -17.83 4.24
CA ALA A 459 1.79 -18.39 4.74
C ALA A 459 2.00 -19.83 4.23
N GLU A 460 0.98 -20.69 4.29
CA GLU A 460 1.00 -22.07 3.76
C GLU A 460 1.39 -22.09 2.28
N ARG A 461 0.78 -21.21 1.46
CA ARG A 461 1.13 -21.08 0.04
C ARG A 461 2.55 -20.56 -0.17
N CYS A 462 2.99 -19.57 0.59
CA CYS A 462 4.39 -19.11 0.53
C CYS A 462 5.38 -20.24 0.81
N VAL A 463 5.11 -21.10 1.80
CA VAL A 463 5.97 -22.25 2.12
C VAL A 463 6.00 -23.24 0.95
N HIS A 464 4.84 -23.52 0.37
CA HIS A 464 4.70 -24.44 -0.76
C HIS A 464 5.57 -24.00 -1.95
N HIS A 465 5.46 -22.74 -2.39
CA HIS A 465 6.26 -22.19 -3.49
C HIS A 465 7.77 -22.25 -3.20
N LEU A 466 8.18 -21.97 -1.95
CA LEU A 466 9.58 -22.08 -1.54
C LEU A 466 10.07 -23.55 -1.53
N GLN A 467 9.22 -24.51 -1.16
CA GLN A 467 9.53 -25.94 -1.17
C GLN A 467 9.63 -26.51 -2.58
N GLU A 468 8.74 -26.10 -3.49
CA GLU A 468 8.81 -26.47 -4.91
C GLU A 468 10.07 -25.93 -5.55
N TRP A 469 10.41 -24.65 -5.30
CA TRP A 469 11.68 -24.07 -5.71
C TRP A 469 12.86 -24.91 -5.22
N TYR A 470 12.90 -25.22 -3.92
CA TYR A 470 13.97 -26.03 -3.35
C TYR A 470 14.07 -27.42 -4.00
N SER A 471 12.93 -28.07 -4.25
CA SER A 471 12.87 -29.41 -4.87
C SER A 471 13.27 -29.43 -6.34
N SER A 472 13.24 -28.26 -7.00
CA SER A 472 13.68 -28.06 -8.38
C SER A 472 15.18 -27.80 -8.52
N LEU A 473 15.88 -27.49 -7.42
CA LEU A 473 17.32 -27.25 -7.42
C LEU A 473 18.07 -28.48 -7.95
N GLY A 474 18.86 -28.29 -9.00
CA GLY A 474 19.64 -29.36 -9.65
C GLY A 474 18.91 -30.16 -10.73
N LYS A 475 17.64 -29.87 -11.04
CA LYS A 475 16.83 -30.59 -12.04
C LYS A 475 16.65 -29.88 -13.38
N GLY A 476 17.40 -28.81 -13.66
CA GLY A 476 17.37 -28.08 -14.94
C GLY A 476 17.41 -26.56 -14.78
N PRO A 477 17.22 -25.78 -15.87
CA PRO A 477 17.15 -24.32 -15.79
C PRO A 477 15.92 -23.89 -14.98
N PHE A 478 16.18 -23.15 -13.91
CA PHE A 478 15.14 -22.70 -12.97
C PHE A 478 14.32 -21.53 -13.55
N ARG A 479 12.99 -21.59 -13.45
CA ARG A 479 12.09 -20.48 -13.81
C ARG A 479 11.78 -19.64 -12.57
N HIS A 480 12.33 -18.43 -12.54
CA HIS A 480 11.92 -17.42 -11.57
C HIS A 480 10.47 -17.00 -11.84
N THR A 481 9.60 -17.11 -10.84
CA THR A 481 8.19 -16.69 -10.94
C THR A 481 7.90 -15.56 -9.96
N VAL A 482 6.92 -14.72 -10.30
CA VAL A 482 6.43 -13.63 -9.46
C VAL A 482 5.95 -14.16 -8.09
N ASN A 483 5.35 -15.34 -8.09
CA ASN A 483 4.88 -16.01 -6.86
C ASN A 483 6.02 -16.45 -5.95
N LEU A 484 7.14 -16.93 -6.52
CA LEU A 484 8.30 -17.29 -5.70
C LEU A 484 8.90 -16.07 -5.02
N SER A 485 9.11 -14.97 -5.73
CA SER A 485 9.70 -13.77 -5.14
C SER A 485 8.72 -13.05 -4.21
N PHE A 486 7.40 -13.14 -4.43
CA PHE A 486 6.39 -12.78 -3.43
C PHE A 486 6.55 -13.63 -2.17
N SER A 487 6.61 -14.95 -2.34
CA SER A 487 6.74 -15.91 -1.24
C SER A 487 8.00 -15.65 -0.43
N ALA A 488 9.15 -15.48 -1.09
CA ALA A 488 10.42 -15.19 -0.45
C ALA A 488 10.42 -13.86 0.32
N ARG A 489 9.66 -12.87 -0.15
CA ARG A 489 9.58 -11.54 0.47
C ARG A 489 8.65 -11.51 1.68
N TYR A 490 7.50 -12.16 1.60
CA TYR A 490 6.40 -11.93 2.54
C TYR A 490 6.08 -13.11 3.48
N TRP A 491 6.67 -14.29 3.29
CA TRP A 491 6.40 -15.44 4.17
C TRP A 491 6.60 -15.12 5.65
N ALA A 492 7.68 -14.41 6.00
CA ALA A 492 8.00 -14.07 7.39
C ALA A 492 7.00 -13.07 7.98
N THR A 493 6.55 -12.10 7.18
CA THR A 493 5.54 -11.12 7.57
C THR A 493 4.23 -11.81 7.95
N TYR A 494 3.76 -12.74 7.11
CA TYR A 494 2.52 -13.47 7.39
C TYR A 494 2.66 -14.43 8.56
N MET A 495 3.81 -15.08 8.71
CA MET A 495 4.11 -15.89 9.90
C MET A 495 4.04 -15.06 11.20
N MET A 496 4.56 -13.83 11.19
CA MET A 496 4.48 -12.92 12.35
C MET A 496 3.05 -12.42 12.63
N LYS A 497 2.23 -12.24 11.58
CA LYS A 497 0.83 -11.84 11.71
C LYS A 497 -0.01 -12.95 12.38
N ILE A 498 0.14 -14.20 11.94
CA ILE A 498 -0.58 -15.37 12.50
C ILE A 498 -0.33 -15.53 14.00
N THR A 499 0.85 -15.12 14.45
CA THR A 499 1.26 -15.33 15.83
C THR A 499 0.97 -14.13 16.73
N ASN A 500 0.26 -13.10 16.23
CA ASN A 500 0.02 -11.84 16.94
C ASN A 500 1.32 -11.17 17.43
N GLY A 501 2.39 -11.27 16.63
CA GLY A 501 3.72 -10.83 17.03
C GLY A 501 4.34 -11.67 18.15
N ARG A 502 3.63 -12.69 18.67
CA ARG A 502 4.21 -13.66 19.59
C ARG A 502 5.16 -14.54 18.83
N PRO A 503 6.36 -14.73 19.30
CA PRO A 503 7.30 -15.42 18.45
C PRO A 503 7.20 -16.97 18.50
N LEU A 504 7.23 -17.66 17.36
CA LEU A 504 7.23 -19.14 17.29
C LEU A 504 8.58 -19.74 17.71
N VAL A 505 8.55 -20.91 18.34
CA VAL A 505 9.74 -21.58 18.88
C VAL A 505 10.63 -22.12 17.75
N GLY A 506 11.73 -21.42 17.49
CA GLY A 506 12.87 -21.90 16.69
C GLY A 506 13.55 -20.80 15.89
N SER A 507 14.66 -21.13 15.22
CA SER A 507 15.41 -20.17 14.40
C SER A 507 15.06 -20.34 12.92
N VAL A 508 14.44 -19.33 12.31
CA VAL A 508 14.22 -19.30 10.86
C VAL A 508 15.15 -18.27 10.21
N PRO A 509 15.92 -18.67 9.19
CA PRO A 509 16.54 -17.78 8.25
C PRO A 509 15.51 -16.86 7.59
N LEU A 510 15.67 -15.55 7.70
CA LEU A 510 15.17 -14.64 6.67
C LEU A 510 15.94 -14.98 5.38
N LEU A 511 15.25 -15.52 4.38
CA LEU A 511 15.79 -15.66 3.03
C LEU A 511 15.74 -14.29 2.36
N HIS A 512 16.83 -13.53 2.43
CA HIS A 512 16.98 -12.37 1.57
C HIS A 512 17.40 -12.84 0.18
N PHE A 513 16.47 -12.75 -0.77
CA PHE A 513 16.75 -13.00 -2.18
C PHE A 513 17.62 -11.84 -2.73
N ASN A 514 18.93 -12.06 -2.82
CA ASN A 514 19.79 -11.32 -3.73
C ASN A 514 20.03 -12.23 -4.94
N PRO A 515 19.79 -11.79 -6.20
CA PRO A 515 19.94 -12.61 -7.40
C PRO A 515 21.34 -13.20 -7.63
N THR A 516 22.32 -12.92 -6.76
CA THR A 516 23.65 -13.52 -6.80
C THR A 516 24.04 -14.38 -5.58
N ILE A 517 23.48 -14.17 -4.37
CA ILE A 517 23.79 -14.98 -3.16
C ILE A 517 22.61 -14.90 -2.16
N PRO A 518 22.02 -16.01 -1.67
CA PRO A 518 21.03 -15.96 -0.60
C PRO A 518 21.69 -15.61 0.74
N ILE A 519 21.23 -14.56 1.42
CA ILE A 519 21.65 -14.20 2.79
C ILE A 519 20.61 -14.78 3.76
N VAL A 520 21.10 -15.46 4.80
CA VAL A 520 20.32 -16.04 5.90
C VAL A 520 20.48 -15.17 7.15
N VAL A 521 19.42 -14.53 7.64
CA VAL A 521 19.43 -13.79 8.93
C VAL A 521 18.62 -14.55 9.97
N GLN A 522 19.13 -14.70 11.19
CA GLN A 522 18.56 -15.58 12.23
C GLN A 522 17.79 -14.74 13.28
N ALA A 523 16.53 -15.09 13.58
CA ALA A 523 15.74 -14.47 14.66
C ALA A 523 15.27 -15.52 15.70
N SER A 524 15.13 -15.14 16.99
CA SER A 524 14.92 -16.03 18.16
C SER A 524 13.84 -15.52 19.11
N PHE A 525 12.99 -16.42 19.63
CA PHE A 525 11.57 -16.10 19.80
C PHE A 525 10.75 -17.17 20.63
N LEU A 526 9.77 -16.80 21.52
CA LEU A 526 9.06 -17.67 22.53
C LEU A 526 7.49 -17.57 22.54
N ALA A 527 6.75 -18.70 22.61
CA ALA A 527 5.27 -18.73 22.84
C ALA A 527 4.72 -20.08 23.41
N THR A 528 3.49 -20.10 23.96
CA THR A 528 2.78 -21.22 24.65
C THR A 528 1.57 -21.79 23.87
N PRO A 529 1.23 -23.10 23.97
CA PRO A 529 0.53 -23.85 22.92
C PRO A 529 -1.00 -23.67 22.85
N SER A 530 -1.53 -23.66 21.63
CA SER A 530 -2.96 -23.84 21.27
C SER A 530 -3.07 -24.68 19.99
N ASP A 531 -4.24 -25.26 19.66
CA ASP A 531 -4.42 -26.09 18.45
C ASP A 531 -4.03 -25.36 17.14
N ARG A 532 -4.21 -24.04 17.10
CA ARG A 532 -3.81 -23.18 15.99
C ARG A 532 -2.28 -23.05 15.89
N MET A 533 -1.58 -23.03 17.04
CA MET A 533 -0.12 -23.15 17.05
C MET A 533 0.35 -24.49 16.50
N SER A 534 -0.39 -25.59 16.65
CA SER A 534 0.05 -26.88 16.09
C SER A 534 0.19 -26.86 14.56
N ARG A 535 -0.68 -26.13 13.82
CA ARG A 535 -0.54 -25.95 12.36
C ARG A 535 0.63 -25.02 12.02
N ALA A 536 0.74 -23.89 12.71
CA ALA A 536 1.86 -22.96 12.55
C ALA A 536 3.22 -23.62 12.90
N GLU A 537 3.27 -24.49 13.90
CA GLU A 537 4.41 -25.30 14.29
C GLU A 537 4.75 -26.35 13.24
N ARG A 538 3.75 -26.99 12.61
CA ARG A 538 3.97 -27.88 11.46
C ARG A 538 4.57 -27.13 10.27
N LEU A 539 4.05 -25.94 9.95
CA LEU A 539 4.63 -25.04 8.96
C LEU A 539 6.06 -24.64 9.30
N PHE A 540 6.30 -24.35 10.57
CA PHE A 540 7.63 -24.01 11.08
C PHE A 540 8.61 -25.19 10.95
N ALA A 541 8.17 -26.41 11.27
CA ALA A 541 8.96 -27.63 11.10
C ALA A 541 9.33 -27.85 9.61
N SER A 542 8.39 -27.62 8.70
CA SER A 542 8.62 -27.66 7.25
C SER A 542 9.70 -26.67 6.79
N PHE A 543 9.77 -25.47 7.39
CA PHE A 543 10.85 -24.51 7.13
C PHE A 543 12.20 -24.94 7.71
N LYS A 544 12.21 -25.53 8.92
CA LYS A 544 13.45 -26.05 9.52
C LYS A 544 14.09 -27.10 8.62
N VAL A 545 13.29 -27.98 8.02
CA VAL A 545 13.74 -28.97 7.03
C VAL A 545 14.31 -28.29 5.78
N LEU A 546 13.63 -27.27 5.25
CA LEU A 546 14.10 -26.50 4.09
C LEU A 546 15.45 -25.81 4.37
N ARG A 547 15.63 -25.24 5.56
CA ARG A 547 16.89 -24.65 6.03
C ARG A 547 18.04 -25.66 6.07
N GLU A 548 17.83 -26.79 6.73
CA GLU A 548 18.85 -27.85 6.84
C GLU A 548 19.24 -28.39 5.46
N GLY A 549 18.27 -28.47 4.56
CA GLY A 549 18.47 -28.81 3.15
C GLY A 549 19.33 -27.80 2.40
N ILE A 550 19.00 -26.49 2.46
CA ILE A 550 19.78 -25.43 1.82
C ILE A 550 21.24 -25.44 2.30
N HIS A 551 21.47 -25.55 3.62
CA HIS A 551 22.82 -25.64 4.17
C HIS A 551 23.61 -26.83 3.59
N ARG A 552 22.98 -27.99 3.42
CA ARG A 552 23.62 -29.17 2.80
C ARG A 552 23.92 -28.92 1.32
N THR A 553 23.01 -28.36 0.55
CA THR A 553 23.20 -28.12 -0.90
C THR A 553 24.27 -27.07 -1.17
N THR A 554 24.36 -26.01 -0.35
CA THR A 554 25.44 -25.02 -0.43
C THR A 554 26.80 -25.63 -0.07
N LEU A 555 26.85 -26.56 0.89
CA LEU A 555 28.06 -27.32 1.20
C LEU A 555 28.47 -28.28 0.07
N PHE A 556 27.51 -28.88 -0.65
CA PHE A 556 27.78 -29.74 -1.81
C PHE A 556 28.15 -28.97 -3.09
N GLY A 557 27.71 -27.72 -3.24
CA GLY A 557 28.03 -26.84 -4.38
C GLY A 557 29.46 -26.26 -4.36
N PHE A 558 30.18 -26.35 -3.24
CA PHE A 558 31.60 -26.03 -3.12
C PHE A 558 32.47 -27.29 -3.19
N SER A 559 32.38 -28.05 -4.29
CA SER A 559 33.40 -29.04 -4.63
C SER A 559 34.17 -28.57 -5.86
N VAL A 560 35.13 -27.66 -5.64
CA VAL A 560 36.20 -27.40 -6.61
C VAL A 560 37.35 -28.35 -6.28
N LYS A 561 37.58 -29.28 -7.20
CA LYS A 561 38.74 -30.19 -7.32
C LYS A 561 39.96 -29.77 -6.50
N ALA A 562 40.21 -30.46 -5.39
CA ALA A 562 41.52 -30.46 -4.74
C ALA A 562 42.46 -31.37 -5.56
N ALA A 563 43.22 -30.77 -6.47
CA ALA A 563 44.35 -31.42 -7.11
C ALA A 563 45.52 -31.52 -6.12
N THR A 564 45.85 -32.76 -5.76
CA THR A 564 47.16 -33.30 -5.38
C THR A 564 48.29 -32.33 -5.02
N GLY A 565 48.76 -32.43 -3.78
CA GLY A 565 50.08 -31.97 -3.34
C GLY A 565 50.47 -32.70 -2.05
N ALA A 566 51.23 -33.79 -2.21
CA ALA A 566 51.70 -34.63 -1.13
C ALA A 566 52.58 -33.87 -0.14
N TYR A 567 52.42 -34.08 1.16
CA TYR A 567 53.53 -34.39 2.06
C TYR A 567 53.01 -35.20 3.25
N ARG A 568 53.51 -36.45 3.32
CA ARG A 568 53.46 -37.30 4.50
C ARG A 568 54.12 -36.58 5.68
N TYR A 569 53.49 -36.57 6.84
CA TYR A 569 54.15 -36.98 8.07
C TYR A 569 53.10 -37.56 9.03
N ALA A 570 53.26 -38.85 9.29
CA ALA A 570 52.60 -39.54 10.38
C ALA A 570 53.26 -39.16 11.70
N ARG A 571 52.47 -38.87 12.74
CA ARG A 571 52.79 -39.36 14.08
C ARG A 571 51.53 -39.51 14.91
N ALA A 572 51.30 -40.74 15.32
CA ALA A 572 50.30 -41.17 16.26
C ALA A 572 50.75 -40.87 17.70
N SER A 573 49.80 -40.54 18.58
CA SER A 573 49.79 -41.04 19.95
C SER A 573 48.39 -40.86 20.58
N LYS A 574 47.77 -42.00 20.89
CA LYS A 574 46.61 -42.17 21.77
C LYS A 574 46.99 -41.88 23.23
N THR A 575 46.02 -41.40 24.02
CA THR A 575 45.69 -41.75 25.45
C THR A 575 44.72 -40.69 25.97
N SER A 576 43.41 -40.92 26.09
CA SER A 576 42.65 -41.61 27.16
C SER A 576 42.79 -41.05 28.58
N ALA A 577 41.63 -40.80 29.20
CA ALA A 577 41.28 -40.98 30.62
C ALA A 577 41.02 -39.72 31.49
N THR A 578 39.75 -39.62 31.91
CA THR A 578 39.24 -39.40 33.28
C THR A 578 39.46 -38.08 34.02
N GLY A 579 38.34 -37.44 34.40
CA GLY A 579 38.00 -37.32 35.84
C GLY A 579 38.07 -35.96 36.52
N ARG A 580 36.88 -35.50 36.98
CA ARG A 580 36.59 -34.80 38.26
C ARG A 580 36.96 -33.31 38.48
N THR A 581 35.89 -32.51 38.55
CA THR A 581 35.46 -31.60 39.65
C THR A 581 36.50 -30.77 40.44
N GLY A 582 36.29 -29.45 40.49
CA GLY A 582 36.84 -28.57 41.53
C GLY A 582 36.61 -27.08 41.25
N TRP A 583 36.05 -26.37 42.22
CA TRP A 583 35.49 -25.01 42.16
C TRP A 583 36.49 -23.87 42.45
N PHE A 584 36.00 -22.63 42.23
CA PHE A 584 36.33 -21.33 42.87
C PHE A 584 37.44 -20.42 42.29
N ALA A 585 36.95 -19.36 41.62
CA ALA A 585 37.06 -17.94 41.97
C ALA A 585 38.35 -17.10 41.80
N TRP A 586 38.11 -15.98 41.08
CA TRP A 586 38.45 -14.57 41.35
C TRP A 586 39.69 -13.89 40.71
N PHE A 587 39.34 -12.91 39.87
CA PHE A 587 39.93 -11.55 39.70
C PHE A 587 41.31 -11.36 39.04
N ARG A 588 41.34 -10.75 37.84
CA ARG A 588 41.52 -9.28 37.65
C ARG A 588 41.80 -8.92 36.18
N ARG A 589 41.26 -7.76 35.80
CA ARG A 589 41.60 -6.94 34.61
C ARG A 589 43.10 -6.84 34.36
N ARG A 590 43.51 -6.87 33.08
CA ARG A 590 44.36 -5.80 32.50
C ARG A 590 44.30 -5.80 30.97
N THR A 591 43.99 -4.61 30.47
CA THR A 591 44.14 -4.10 29.11
C THR A 591 45.59 -4.06 28.65
N PHE A 592 45.86 -4.46 27.41
CA PHE A 592 46.93 -3.99 26.51
C PHE A 592 46.40 -4.30 25.08
N GLY A 593 46.29 -3.38 24.12
CA GLY A 593 47.27 -2.39 23.68
C GLY A 593 47.86 -2.91 22.37
N ALA A 594 47.25 -2.58 21.22
CA ALA A 594 47.77 -2.98 19.91
C ALA A 594 48.53 -1.81 19.28
N SER A 595 49.86 -1.88 19.35
CA SER A 595 50.81 -1.05 18.64
C SER A 595 51.03 -1.55 17.21
N CYS A 596 51.19 -0.60 16.29
CA CYS A 596 51.54 -0.81 14.89
C CYS A 596 52.91 -1.49 14.72
N LEU A 597 52.99 -2.45 13.80
CA LEU A 597 54.23 -2.83 13.13
C LEU A 597 53.96 -3.10 11.66
N THR A 598 54.46 -2.20 10.83
CA THR A 598 54.55 -2.27 9.37
C THR A 598 55.68 -3.24 8.96
N LYS A 599 55.36 -4.26 8.17
CA LYS A 599 56.33 -4.95 7.29
C LYS A 599 55.63 -5.40 6.00
N ARG A 600 56.09 -4.84 4.87
CA ARG A 600 55.84 -5.37 3.52
C ARG A 600 56.65 -6.66 3.32
N PRO A 601 56.12 -7.59 2.53
CA PRO A 601 56.88 -8.05 1.37
C PRO A 601 56.05 -8.08 0.07
N SER A 602 56.79 -7.83 -0.99
CA SER A 602 56.49 -7.96 -2.41
C SER A 602 56.05 -9.37 -2.82
N GLY A 603 55.10 -9.49 -3.74
CA GLY A 603 54.85 -10.73 -4.48
C GLY A 603 53.39 -10.90 -4.92
N SER A 604 53.18 -10.92 -6.23
CA SER A 604 51.92 -11.18 -6.91
C SER A 604 51.21 -12.46 -6.45
N GLY A 605 49.95 -12.34 -6.01
CA GLY A 605 49.08 -13.49 -5.77
C GLY A 605 47.71 -13.06 -5.26
N ARG A 606 46.64 -13.44 -5.99
CA ARG A 606 45.24 -13.12 -5.65
C ARG A 606 44.90 -13.64 -4.25
N SER A 607 44.60 -12.74 -3.32
CA SER A 607 44.05 -13.06 -2.00
C SER A 607 42.52 -13.08 -2.08
N TYR A 608 41.92 -14.26 -2.01
CA TYR A 608 40.51 -14.40 -1.65
C TYR A 608 40.39 -14.11 -0.14
N LYS A 609 39.79 -12.98 0.23
CA LYS A 609 39.41 -12.71 1.63
C LYS A 609 38.16 -13.52 1.96
N THR A 610 38.32 -14.60 2.71
CA THR A 610 37.23 -15.29 3.38
C THR A 610 36.86 -14.49 4.63
N ASN A 611 35.72 -13.81 4.63
CA ASN A 611 35.18 -13.20 5.84
C ASN A 611 34.52 -14.31 6.67
N VAL A 612 35.21 -14.79 7.70
CA VAL A 612 34.59 -15.56 8.79
C VAL A 612 34.12 -14.56 9.83
N LEU A 613 32.81 -14.36 9.96
CA LEU A 613 32.26 -13.57 11.05
C LEU A 613 32.06 -14.47 12.28
N VAL A 614 32.75 -14.15 13.36
CA VAL A 614 32.57 -14.74 14.70
C VAL A 614 31.49 -13.93 15.42
N THR A 615 30.41 -14.57 15.86
CA THR A 615 29.39 -13.91 16.71
C THR A 615 29.72 -14.11 18.18
N VAL A 616 29.80 -12.99 18.90
CA VAL A 616 29.95 -12.91 20.36
C VAL A 616 28.58 -13.14 21.00
N ALA A 617 28.48 -14.12 21.90
CA ALA A 617 27.31 -14.30 22.76
C ALA A 617 27.47 -13.42 24.01
N GLY A 618 26.59 -12.44 24.20
CA GLY A 618 26.45 -11.67 25.44
C GLY A 618 25.06 -11.88 26.02
N SER A 619 25.00 -12.49 27.20
CA SER A 619 23.79 -12.69 28.00
C SER A 619 23.48 -11.46 28.85
N GLU A 620 22.18 -11.23 29.06
CA GLU A 620 21.53 -10.41 30.08
C GLU A 620 21.34 -8.90 29.81
N GLY A 621 20.06 -8.52 29.66
CA GLY A 621 19.45 -7.53 30.55
C GLY A 621 19.51 -6.06 30.15
N TYR A 622 19.00 -5.66 28.97
CA TYR A 622 18.57 -4.27 28.73
C TYR A 622 17.34 -4.21 27.80
N SER A 623 16.41 -3.32 28.12
CA SER A 623 15.21 -3.00 27.35
C SER A 623 15.58 -2.44 25.98
N TRP A 624 15.04 -3.01 24.91
CA TRP A 624 15.24 -2.52 23.55
C TRP A 624 14.08 -1.61 23.14
N GLU A 625 14.38 -0.31 22.97
CA GLU A 625 13.56 0.59 22.16
C GLU A 625 13.68 0.22 20.67
N ARG A 626 12.59 0.44 19.92
CA ARG A 626 12.41 0.07 18.50
C ARG A 626 13.44 0.65 17.53
N SER A 627 14.33 1.55 17.95
CA SER A 627 15.33 2.26 17.14
C SER A 627 16.60 1.44 16.82
N SER A 628 16.79 0.26 17.40
CA SER A 628 18.07 -0.47 17.28
C SER A 628 18.14 -1.54 16.17
N LEU A 629 17.02 -1.86 15.51
CA LEU A 629 17.02 -2.79 14.37
C LEU A 629 17.48 -2.12 13.06
N ASP A 630 17.25 -0.81 12.92
CA ASP A 630 17.69 -0.04 11.75
C ASP A 630 19.21 0.22 11.77
N ALA A 631 19.82 0.32 12.95
CA ALA A 631 21.26 0.53 13.09
C ALA A 631 22.11 -0.67 12.62
N ILE A 632 21.59 -1.89 12.73
CA ILE A 632 22.30 -3.10 12.30
C ILE A 632 22.26 -3.26 10.77
N LEU A 633 21.20 -2.79 10.12
CA LEU A 633 21.08 -2.77 8.66
C LEU A 633 21.94 -1.66 8.01
N PHE A 634 22.11 -0.50 8.67
CA PHE A 634 22.90 0.60 8.10
C PHE A 634 24.42 0.43 8.19
N SER A 635 24.94 -0.34 9.15
CA SER A 635 26.40 -0.51 9.28
C SER A 635 27.06 -1.37 8.18
N SER A 636 26.27 -2.15 7.43
CA SER A 636 26.76 -3.03 6.36
C SER A 636 26.91 -2.32 5.00
N LEU A 637 26.38 -1.11 4.82
CA LEU A 637 26.44 -0.37 3.56
C LEU A 637 27.51 0.74 3.52
N ALA A 638 28.13 1.08 4.67
CA ALA A 638 29.09 2.18 4.77
C ALA A 638 30.59 1.78 4.61
N LYS A 639 30.91 0.56 4.19
CA LYS A 639 32.32 0.12 3.94
C LYS A 639 32.53 -0.47 2.54
N SER A 640 32.10 0.26 1.52
CA SER A 640 32.51 0.01 0.13
C SER A 640 32.89 1.28 -0.65
N GLN A 641 33.36 2.31 0.05
CA GLN A 641 34.05 3.45 -0.56
C GLN A 641 35.30 3.80 0.25
N ILE A 642 36.41 3.11 -0.05
CA ILE A 642 37.77 3.66 -0.19
C ILE A 642 38.49 2.78 -1.22
#